data_AF-A0A370BU95-F1
#
_entry.id   AF-A0A370BU95-F1
#
_cell.length_a   1.000
_cell.length_b   1.000
_cell.length_c   1.000
_cell.angle_alpha   90.00
_cell.angle_beta   90.00
_cell.angle_gamma   90.00
#
_symmetry.space_group_name_H-M   'P 1'
#
loop_
_entity.id
_entity.type
_entity.pdbx_description
1 polymer ?
#
loop_
_entity_poly.entity_id
_entity_poly.type
_entity_poly.pdbx_seq_one_letter_code
_entity_poly.pdbx_strand_id
1 'polypeptide(L)'
;MSRPNAASKKFLVNQALKAERDASSALTQGQALESAIDAAENYMKALSLTTESKDRQALDAKCKEWLTRAERIKQDKDWQAVLQIHEKSGLTARFPKSTRKLTTREEIILLESAKLNGFIFPPWENAPGPEDFEKGDEGLFTDKPDLHLSKLQRRILAGWERPFDLLSKHANGIDGLKSKMPVMSVSGPTDLVQDMLTDCSVVASLCAATSRSERGLDKHHLPIVFPCEYGQVNPRISPSGKYIFRFYFNGCFRKVVIDDRLPASKTSRSLHVVDRNHPNFLWPAFVEKAYLKLRGGYDFPGSNSGTDLWVLTGWIPEQVFLHQDDVTAEQLWRRLFKRFRNGDVLLTIGTGKLTEREQKELGFASEHDYAILDMREQRDRRQMLVKNPWAGDDAITGDIADSFALGHTSHTPASSLPRTYWMDCESVLQNFENLYLNWNPGIFRYREDIHFAWDLSTARGVAGCFAKNPQFAVTSEVGGKVWLLLGKHFRSIHHDEQTQVPQDDLEPGFISIYVFNANGKRVALSEGALHRGPYVDSPNTLMRLEMPPGTTYTVVVSEQSLPAVSQNFTLSALSDNPLLLAPAQNRYACLTKTQGLWMPSTAGGNAESARYPFNPQFRLEVHDDTDISILLEPSEPELATHVKLFWSNGERVTRVRNRDIITDSGDYRRGGSLAEKKRLGEGVYTLVCSTFAPDQLGRFTLWISSALPCVVKPLAPEAAGRRAVISDIGILTPGKDRMLASLETKRLTRIKLIGRSRLSTIGNRAVGPSPMLMTVELGQGPYKEILATSEDGNHSDAISGVRIEDFDLHPGLADQGGAWIVIERIGGPGGQVEDHFEVEALAEERVDIGEWIVEDA
;
A
#
# COMPACT_ATOMS: atom_id res chain seq x y z
N MET A 1 -60.19 -26.22 -16.08
CA MET A 1 -60.31 -24.78 -16.40
C MET A 1 -60.08 -23.96 -15.13
N SER A 2 -58.83 -23.57 -14.86
CA SER A 2 -58.47 -22.63 -13.79
C SER A 2 -58.49 -21.21 -14.34
N ARG A 3 -59.26 -20.33 -13.69
CA ARG A 3 -59.72 -19.02 -14.17
C ARG A 3 -58.58 -18.04 -14.55
N PRO A 4 -58.69 -17.27 -15.65
CA PRO A 4 -57.74 -16.21 -16.04
C PRO A 4 -57.42 -15.21 -14.92
N ASN A 5 -58.36 -14.98 -14.00
CA ASN A 5 -58.24 -13.98 -12.94
C ASN A 5 -57.25 -14.33 -11.83
N ALA A 6 -56.91 -15.62 -11.63
CA ALA A 6 -56.02 -16.02 -10.53
C ALA A 6 -54.55 -15.66 -10.81
N ALA A 7 -54.10 -15.81 -12.06
CA ALA A 7 -52.75 -15.44 -12.48
C ALA A 7 -52.57 -13.90 -12.46
N SER A 8 -53.54 -13.15 -12.96
CA SER A 8 -53.52 -11.68 -12.95
C SER A 8 -53.56 -11.10 -11.53
N LYS A 9 -54.35 -11.70 -10.62
CA LYS A 9 -54.36 -11.32 -9.19
C LYS A 9 -52.97 -11.51 -8.56
N LYS A 10 -52.33 -12.67 -8.77
CA LYS A 10 -51.00 -12.96 -8.21
C LYS A 10 -49.94 -12.00 -8.73
N PHE A 11 -50.01 -11.62 -10.00
CA PHE A 11 -49.13 -10.63 -10.60
C PHE A 11 -49.27 -9.25 -9.96
N LEU A 12 -50.51 -8.77 -9.78
CA LEU A 12 -50.78 -7.47 -9.14
C LEU A 12 -50.35 -7.43 -7.67
N VAL A 13 -50.53 -8.51 -6.92
CA VAL A 13 -50.03 -8.60 -5.54
C VAL A 13 -48.51 -8.56 -5.49
N ASN A 14 -47.82 -9.22 -6.42
CA ASN A 14 -46.36 -9.16 -6.50
C ASN A 14 -45.85 -7.76 -6.89
N GLN A 15 -46.55 -7.05 -7.77
CA GLN A 15 -46.24 -5.65 -8.09
C GLN A 15 -46.47 -4.73 -6.87
N ALA A 16 -47.57 -4.93 -6.14
CA ALA A 16 -47.83 -4.19 -4.91
C ALA A 16 -46.70 -4.40 -3.89
N LEU A 17 -46.32 -5.66 -3.62
CA LEU A 17 -45.21 -6.01 -2.70
C LEU A 17 -43.83 -5.48 -3.14
N LYS A 18 -43.64 -5.25 -4.43
CA LYS A 18 -42.43 -4.59 -4.95
C LYS A 18 -42.51 -3.10 -4.65
N ALA A 19 -43.61 -2.44 -4.99
CA ALA A 19 -43.85 -1.04 -4.70
C ALA A 19 -43.79 -0.72 -3.19
N GLU A 20 -44.20 -1.64 -2.31
CA GLU A 20 -44.02 -1.51 -0.84
C GLU A 20 -42.54 -1.38 -0.44
N ARG A 21 -41.68 -2.22 -1.05
CA ARG A 21 -40.23 -2.22 -0.82
C ARG A 21 -39.58 -0.99 -1.41
N ASP A 22 -40.01 -0.58 -2.60
CA ASP A 22 -39.53 0.62 -3.28
C ASP A 22 -39.92 1.87 -2.46
N ALA A 23 -41.15 1.96 -1.94
CA ALA A 23 -41.59 3.05 -1.05
C ALA A 23 -40.80 3.11 0.27
N SER A 24 -40.41 1.95 0.80
CA SER A 24 -39.62 1.86 2.04
C SER A 24 -38.12 2.11 1.83
N SER A 25 -37.65 2.04 0.58
CA SER A 25 -36.24 2.23 0.21
C SER A 25 -35.99 3.50 -0.62
N ALA A 26 -37.05 4.24 -0.94
CA ALA A 26 -37.04 5.46 -1.73
C ALA A 26 -36.14 6.55 -1.14
N LEU A 27 -35.42 7.23 -2.03
CA LEU A 27 -34.37 8.19 -1.68
C LEU A 27 -34.92 9.62 -1.51
N THR A 28 -36.09 9.90 -2.09
CA THR A 28 -36.77 11.19 -1.97
C THR A 28 -38.22 11.00 -1.54
N GLN A 29 -38.79 12.05 -0.93
CA GLN A 29 -40.21 12.07 -0.54
C GLN A 29 -41.13 11.82 -1.73
N GLY A 30 -40.79 12.38 -2.90
CA GLY A 30 -41.53 12.18 -4.15
C GLY A 30 -41.55 10.73 -4.60
N GLN A 31 -40.39 10.06 -4.61
CA GLN A 31 -40.28 8.63 -4.95
C GLN A 31 -41.02 7.75 -3.96
N ALA A 32 -40.95 8.07 -2.66
CA ALA A 32 -41.64 7.33 -1.61
C ALA A 32 -43.16 7.46 -1.75
N LEU A 33 -43.65 8.65 -2.08
CA LEU A 33 -45.07 8.93 -2.31
C LEU A 33 -45.58 8.20 -3.54
N GLU A 34 -44.85 8.29 -4.66
CA GLU A 34 -45.18 7.62 -5.92
C GLU A 34 -45.25 6.09 -5.73
N SER A 35 -44.23 5.51 -5.09
CA SER A 35 -44.20 4.07 -4.81
C SER A 35 -45.29 3.62 -3.82
N ALA A 36 -45.67 4.48 -2.86
CA ALA A 36 -46.77 4.19 -1.93
C ALA A 36 -48.14 4.22 -2.62
N ILE A 37 -48.33 5.16 -3.56
CA ILE A 37 -49.53 5.23 -4.42
C ILE A 37 -49.60 3.99 -5.32
N ASP A 38 -48.49 3.62 -5.95
CA ASP A 38 -48.39 2.41 -6.79
C ASP A 38 -48.74 1.14 -6.01
N ALA A 39 -48.27 1.01 -4.76
CA ALA A 39 -48.62 -0.11 -3.90
C ALA A 39 -50.14 -0.15 -3.64
N ALA A 40 -50.75 0.98 -3.29
CA ALA A 40 -52.19 1.09 -3.04
C ALA A 40 -53.01 0.76 -4.30
N GLU A 41 -52.63 1.28 -5.46
CA GLU A 41 -53.32 1.01 -6.74
C GLU A 41 -53.28 -0.47 -7.11
N ASN A 42 -52.13 -1.11 -6.96
CA ASN A 42 -51.99 -2.52 -7.30
C ASN A 42 -52.80 -3.43 -6.35
N TYR A 43 -52.89 -3.08 -5.06
CA TYR A 43 -53.79 -3.77 -4.14
C TYR A 43 -55.27 -3.53 -4.48
N MET A 44 -55.64 -2.32 -4.89
CA MET A 44 -57.01 -1.99 -5.31
C MET A 44 -57.41 -2.75 -6.59
N LYS A 45 -56.50 -2.87 -7.56
CA LYS A 45 -56.69 -3.68 -8.78
C LYS A 45 -56.76 -5.18 -8.45
N ALA A 46 -55.97 -5.66 -7.49
CA ALA A 46 -56.06 -7.06 -7.03
C ALA A 46 -57.37 -7.35 -6.27
N LEU A 47 -57.90 -6.36 -5.55
CA LEU A 47 -59.15 -6.43 -4.80
C LEU A 47 -60.37 -6.61 -5.74
N SER A 48 -60.40 -5.90 -6.88
CA SER A 48 -61.51 -5.99 -7.85
C SER A 48 -61.60 -7.34 -8.57
N LEU A 49 -60.48 -8.07 -8.63
CA LEU A 49 -60.41 -9.42 -9.23
C LEU A 49 -60.70 -10.55 -8.23
N THR A 50 -60.89 -10.23 -6.96
CA THR A 50 -61.08 -11.21 -5.88
C THR A 50 -62.55 -11.41 -5.54
N THR A 51 -63.00 -12.66 -5.54
CA THR A 51 -64.39 -13.07 -5.19
C THR A 51 -64.50 -13.72 -3.81
N GLU A 52 -63.37 -14.09 -3.19
CA GLU A 52 -63.32 -14.71 -1.86
C GLU A 52 -63.32 -13.66 -0.75
N SER A 53 -64.23 -13.82 0.23
CA SER A 53 -64.46 -12.84 1.30
C SER A 53 -63.22 -12.55 2.17
N LYS A 54 -62.44 -13.58 2.50
CA LYS A 54 -61.25 -13.48 3.37
C LYS A 54 -60.10 -12.73 2.70
N ASP A 55 -59.82 -13.05 1.44
CA ASP A 55 -58.79 -12.36 0.65
C ASP A 55 -59.17 -10.92 0.33
N ARG A 56 -60.47 -10.65 0.14
CA ARG A 56 -60.99 -9.30 -0.07
C ARG A 56 -60.75 -8.43 1.16
N GLN A 57 -60.97 -8.95 2.37
CA GLN A 57 -60.65 -8.22 3.61
C GLN A 57 -59.15 -7.94 3.77
N ALA A 58 -58.28 -8.91 3.46
CA ALA A 58 -56.83 -8.72 3.57
C ALA A 58 -56.28 -7.69 2.57
N LEU A 59 -56.73 -7.72 1.32
CA LEU A 59 -56.33 -6.77 0.28
C LEU A 59 -56.89 -5.36 0.53
N ASP A 60 -58.13 -5.26 1.02
CA ASP A 60 -58.73 -3.98 1.41
C ASP A 60 -57.97 -3.33 2.60
N ALA A 61 -57.58 -4.13 3.59
CA ALA A 61 -56.75 -3.66 4.70
C ALA A 61 -55.39 -3.12 4.21
N LYS A 62 -54.73 -3.85 3.29
CA LYS A 62 -53.46 -3.43 2.68
C LYS A 62 -53.61 -2.16 1.84
N CYS A 63 -54.68 -2.04 1.05
CA CYS A 63 -54.97 -0.84 0.28
C CYS A 63 -55.13 0.39 1.18
N LYS A 64 -55.91 0.27 2.27
CA LYS A 64 -56.13 1.35 3.24
C LYS A 64 -54.86 1.73 4.00
N GLU A 65 -54.04 0.74 4.36
CA GLU A 65 -52.74 0.95 5.00
C GLU A 65 -51.85 1.84 4.12
N TRP A 66 -51.72 1.50 2.83
CA TRP A 66 -50.85 2.24 1.91
C TRP A 66 -51.39 3.60 1.47
N LEU A 67 -52.72 3.77 1.37
CA LEU A 67 -53.34 5.10 1.19
C LEU A 67 -53.05 6.01 2.38
N THR A 68 -53.22 5.49 3.61
CA THR A 68 -52.91 6.24 4.84
C THR A 68 -51.42 6.59 4.91
N ARG A 69 -50.56 5.69 4.45
CA ARG A 69 -49.13 5.92 4.38
C ARG A 69 -48.78 7.00 3.36
N ALA A 70 -49.34 6.96 2.15
CA ALA A 70 -49.17 8.00 1.15
C ALA A 70 -49.60 9.39 1.65
N GLU A 71 -50.73 9.47 2.37
CA GLU A 71 -51.20 10.72 3.00
C GLU A 71 -50.20 11.27 4.02
N ARG A 72 -49.60 10.40 4.86
CA ARG A 72 -48.55 10.80 5.80
C ARG A 72 -47.27 11.25 5.10
N ILE A 73 -46.84 10.53 4.07
CA ILE A 73 -45.66 10.91 3.26
C ILE A 73 -45.86 12.30 2.68
N LYS A 74 -47.06 12.61 2.18
CA LYS A 74 -47.42 13.90 1.59
C LYS A 74 -47.44 15.06 2.60
N GLN A 75 -47.79 14.80 3.86
CA GLN A 75 -47.94 15.83 4.91
C GLN A 75 -46.64 16.10 5.69
N ASP A 76 -45.61 15.27 5.51
CA ASP A 76 -44.33 15.43 6.21
C ASP A 76 -43.52 16.61 5.66
N LYS A 77 -43.20 17.59 6.51
CA LYS A 77 -42.44 18.79 6.14
C LYS A 77 -40.92 18.60 6.19
N ASP A 78 -40.47 17.60 6.94
CA ASP A 78 -39.06 17.25 7.15
C ASP A 78 -38.92 15.74 6.93
N TRP A 79 -39.13 15.28 5.68
CA TRP A 79 -39.12 13.86 5.31
C TRP A 79 -37.83 13.16 5.77
N GLN A 80 -37.89 12.52 6.94
CA GLN A 80 -36.80 11.75 7.54
C GLN A 80 -37.06 10.25 7.32
N ALA A 81 -36.73 9.76 6.13
CA ALA A 81 -37.06 8.42 5.66
C ALA A 81 -36.52 7.22 6.48
N VAL A 82 -35.85 7.41 7.64
CA VAL A 82 -35.03 6.33 8.23
C VAL A 82 -35.18 6.15 9.75
N LEU A 83 -35.82 7.05 10.51
CA LEU A 83 -35.90 6.87 11.97
C LEU A 83 -36.87 5.76 12.42
N GLN A 84 -37.80 5.30 11.58
CA GLN A 84 -38.77 4.27 11.98
C GLN A 84 -38.28 2.82 11.85
N ILE A 85 -37.10 2.56 11.29
CA ILE A 85 -36.60 1.17 11.12
C ILE A 85 -35.75 0.71 12.33
N HIS A 86 -35.24 1.64 13.14
CA HIS A 86 -34.34 1.30 14.26
C HIS A 86 -35.03 0.90 15.57
N GLU A 87 -36.36 1.03 15.70
CA GLU A 87 -37.09 0.59 16.91
C GLU A 87 -37.15 -0.95 17.09
N LYS A 88 -36.60 -1.76 16.16
CA LYS A 88 -36.69 -3.23 16.24
C LYS A 88 -35.37 -4.01 16.26
N SER A 89 -34.21 -3.37 16.34
CA SER A 89 -32.95 -4.09 16.60
C SER A 89 -32.53 -3.88 18.05
N GLY A 90 -32.63 -4.93 18.85
CA GLY A 90 -32.24 -4.92 20.26
C GLY A 90 -30.78 -4.50 20.49
N LEU A 91 -30.58 -4.04 21.73
CA LEU A 91 -29.33 -3.66 22.40
C LEU A 91 -28.07 -4.40 21.86
N THR A 92 -27.07 -3.61 21.44
CA THR A 92 -25.75 -3.96 20.89
C THR A 92 -25.72 -4.42 19.42
N ALA A 93 -25.43 -3.49 18.50
CA ALA A 93 -24.84 -3.85 17.21
C ALA A 93 -23.45 -4.46 17.48
N ARG A 94 -23.34 -5.79 17.48
CA ARG A 94 -22.09 -6.51 17.77
C ARG A 94 -21.08 -6.21 16.66
N PHE A 95 -20.04 -5.44 16.94
CA PHE A 95 -18.91 -5.29 16.03
C PHE A 95 -18.32 -6.67 15.69
N PRO A 96 -17.93 -6.92 14.42
CA PRO A 96 -17.36 -8.20 14.04
C PRO A 96 -16.03 -8.40 14.76
N LYS A 97 -15.88 -9.56 15.41
CA LYS A 97 -14.63 -10.00 16.02
C LYS A 97 -13.89 -10.89 15.02
N SER A 98 -12.56 -10.86 15.07
CA SER A 98 -11.75 -11.80 14.30
C SER A 98 -12.16 -13.24 14.62
N THR A 99 -12.49 -14.02 13.58
CA THR A 99 -12.78 -15.45 13.72
C THR A 99 -11.52 -16.32 13.75
N ARG A 100 -10.38 -15.74 13.36
CA ARG A 100 -9.10 -16.43 13.27
C ARG A 100 -8.45 -16.57 14.65
N LYS A 101 -7.97 -17.77 14.97
CA LYS A 101 -7.16 -18.00 16.17
C LYS A 101 -5.75 -17.46 15.93
N LEU A 102 -5.26 -16.64 16.86
CA LEU A 102 -3.91 -16.10 16.81
C LEU A 102 -2.87 -17.20 17.01
N THR A 103 -1.77 -17.10 16.28
CA THR A 103 -0.56 -17.89 16.56
C THR A 103 0.22 -17.29 17.72
N THR A 104 1.09 -18.08 18.37
CA THR A 104 1.96 -17.57 19.45
C THR A 104 2.82 -16.39 19.02
N ARG A 105 3.28 -16.36 17.76
CA ARG A 105 4.05 -15.21 17.24
C ARG A 105 3.21 -13.95 17.16
N GLU A 106 1.94 -14.06 16.79
CA GLU A 106 1.00 -12.94 16.73
C GLU A 106 0.66 -12.41 18.12
N GLU A 107 0.44 -13.30 19.09
CA GLU A 107 0.26 -12.94 20.49
C GLU A 107 1.48 -12.16 21.01
N ILE A 108 2.70 -12.63 20.72
CA ILE A 108 3.95 -11.92 21.06
C ILE A 108 3.98 -10.52 20.42
N ILE A 109 3.64 -10.39 19.13
CA ILE A 109 3.61 -9.09 18.44
C ILE A 109 2.65 -8.12 19.16
N LEU A 110 1.46 -8.59 19.56
CA LEU A 110 0.49 -7.77 20.29
C LEU A 110 0.97 -7.38 21.69
N LEU A 111 1.65 -8.28 22.40
CA LEU A 111 2.23 -8.04 23.73
C LEU A 111 3.41 -7.07 23.68
N GLU A 112 4.33 -7.24 22.73
CA GLU A 112 5.46 -6.32 22.52
C GLU A 112 4.95 -4.91 22.18
N SER A 113 3.93 -4.84 21.31
CA SER A 113 3.32 -3.58 20.88
C SER A 113 2.47 -2.89 21.96
N ALA A 114 2.39 -3.46 23.18
CA ALA A 114 1.76 -2.83 24.35
C ALA A 114 2.64 -1.76 24.99
N LYS A 115 3.96 -1.82 24.80
CA LYS A 115 4.90 -0.88 25.40
C LYS A 115 5.13 0.31 24.46
N LEU A 116 4.66 1.49 24.85
CA LEU A 116 4.82 2.71 24.06
C LEU A 116 5.14 3.89 24.98
N ASN A 117 6.13 4.70 24.60
CA ASN A 117 6.46 5.97 25.25
C ASN A 117 6.68 5.86 26.77
N GLY A 118 7.30 4.75 27.22
CA GLY A 118 7.54 4.48 28.65
C GLY A 118 6.33 3.94 29.41
N PHE A 119 5.17 3.78 28.77
CA PHE A 119 3.95 3.23 29.36
C PHE A 119 3.62 1.83 28.82
N ILE A 120 2.78 1.10 29.56
CA ILE A 120 2.27 -0.22 29.19
C ILE A 120 0.76 -0.14 28.98
N PHE A 121 0.31 -0.54 27.80
CA PHE A 121 -1.09 -0.54 27.37
C PHE A 121 -1.55 -1.97 27.05
N PRO A 122 -1.93 -2.76 28.07
CA PRO A 122 -2.25 -4.17 27.89
C PRO A 122 -3.52 -4.33 27.03
N PRO A 123 -3.67 -5.45 26.28
CA PRO A 123 -4.89 -5.78 25.58
C PRO A 123 -6.14 -5.71 26.47
N TRP A 124 -7.25 -5.27 25.89
CA TRP A 124 -8.54 -5.17 26.57
C TRP A 124 -9.23 -6.53 26.59
N GLU A 125 -9.16 -7.21 27.72
CA GLU A 125 -9.86 -8.49 27.93
C GLU A 125 -11.28 -8.28 28.45
N ASN A 126 -11.40 -7.63 29.60
CA ASN A 126 -12.66 -7.43 30.31
C ASN A 126 -12.80 -5.98 30.80
N ALA A 127 -14.05 -5.54 30.97
CA ALA A 127 -14.35 -4.26 31.60
C ALA A 127 -13.89 -4.25 33.08
N PRO A 128 -13.35 -3.12 33.57
CA PRO A 128 -12.94 -3.00 34.97
C PRO A 128 -14.14 -3.03 35.91
N GLY A 129 -13.93 -3.57 37.11
CA GLY A 129 -14.95 -3.65 38.16
C GLY A 129 -14.97 -2.37 39.02
N PRO A 130 -16.00 -2.16 39.86
CA PRO A 130 -16.04 -1.04 40.81
C PRO A 130 -14.81 -0.95 41.72
N GLU A 131 -14.25 -2.10 42.10
CA GLU A 131 -13.05 -2.24 42.94
C GLU A 131 -11.81 -1.57 42.32
N ASP A 132 -11.73 -1.46 41.00
CA ASP A 132 -10.63 -0.79 40.30
C ASP A 132 -10.60 0.73 40.56
N PHE A 133 -11.69 1.29 41.05
CA PHE A 133 -11.92 2.73 41.25
C PHE A 133 -12.12 3.13 42.71
N GLU A 134 -12.00 2.18 43.65
CA GLU A 134 -12.02 2.47 45.08
C GLU A 134 -10.74 3.20 45.51
N LYS A 135 -10.87 4.05 46.54
CA LYS A 135 -9.74 4.83 47.06
C LYS A 135 -8.87 3.91 47.92
N GLY A 136 -7.62 3.69 47.50
CA GLY A 136 -6.66 2.90 48.26
C GLY A 136 -6.05 3.66 49.44
N ASP A 137 -5.24 2.96 50.25
CA ASP A 137 -4.56 3.50 51.43
C ASP A 137 -3.59 4.65 51.10
N GLU A 138 -3.06 4.68 49.86
CA GLU A 138 -2.15 5.72 49.35
C GLU A 138 -2.87 7.00 48.86
N GLY A 139 -4.19 7.08 48.97
CA GLY A 139 -4.97 8.26 48.59
C GLY A 139 -5.47 8.23 47.14
N LEU A 140 -5.47 9.39 46.47
CA LEU A 140 -5.93 9.51 45.07
C LEU A 140 -4.88 8.96 44.11
N PHE A 141 -5.32 8.18 43.12
CA PHE A 141 -4.47 7.60 42.09
C PHE A 141 -3.70 8.69 41.35
N THR A 142 -2.40 8.47 41.18
CA THR A 142 -1.50 9.39 40.49
C THR A 142 -0.69 8.59 39.48
N ASP A 143 -0.86 8.93 38.21
CA ASP A 143 -0.21 8.31 37.07
C ASP A 143 1.16 8.95 36.84
N LYS A 144 2.21 8.14 36.72
CA LYS A 144 3.60 8.61 36.61
C LYS A 144 4.32 7.95 35.43
N PRO A 145 5.26 8.64 34.77
CA PRO A 145 5.59 10.07 34.95
C PRO A 145 4.49 11.00 34.41
N ASP A 146 4.56 12.28 34.77
CA ASP A 146 3.71 13.30 34.14
C ASP A 146 4.01 13.36 32.63
N LEU A 147 2.99 13.70 31.83
CA LEU A 147 3.11 13.71 30.38
C LEU A 147 4.03 14.84 29.90
N HIS A 148 4.80 14.57 28.84
CA HIS A 148 5.69 15.57 28.25
C HIS A 148 4.88 16.74 27.66
N LEU A 149 5.40 17.96 27.83
CA LEU A 149 4.79 19.21 27.36
C LEU A 149 5.82 19.94 26.48
N SER A 150 5.37 20.68 25.46
CA SER A 150 6.25 21.48 24.62
C SER A 150 6.93 22.60 25.42
N LYS A 151 8.00 23.20 24.87
CA LYS A 151 8.65 24.37 25.50
C LYS A 151 7.67 25.53 25.72
N LEU A 152 6.71 25.73 24.81
CA LEU A 152 5.70 26.77 24.92
C LEU A 152 4.69 26.46 26.03
N GLN A 153 4.18 25.24 26.09
CA GLN A 153 3.23 24.79 27.11
C GLN A 153 3.85 24.86 28.52
N ARG A 154 5.12 24.45 28.67
CA ARG A 154 5.85 24.53 29.95
C ARG A 154 5.98 25.95 30.50
N ARG A 155 6.14 26.96 29.63
CA ARG A 155 6.26 28.37 30.07
C ARG A 155 4.99 28.87 30.78
N ILE A 156 3.82 28.43 30.31
CA ILE A 156 2.53 28.85 30.86
C ILE A 156 1.95 27.85 31.86
N LEU A 157 2.56 26.68 32.07
CA LEU A 157 2.10 25.69 33.04
C LEU A 157 2.18 26.24 34.48
N ALA A 158 1.06 26.19 35.20
CA ALA A 158 0.97 26.44 36.64
C ALA A 158 1.27 25.17 37.45
N GLY A 159 0.80 24.02 36.98
CA GLY A 159 1.00 22.71 37.58
C GLY A 159 0.01 21.69 37.04
N TRP A 160 0.13 20.43 37.48
CA TRP A 160 -0.86 19.38 37.23
C TRP A 160 -1.86 19.37 38.38
N GLU A 161 -3.11 19.75 38.10
CA GLU A 161 -4.11 20.01 39.13
C GLU A 161 -5.33 19.12 38.98
N ARG A 162 -5.91 18.71 40.11
CA ARG A 162 -7.15 17.93 40.12
C ARG A 162 -8.33 18.81 39.69
N PRO A 163 -9.43 18.24 39.17
CA PRO A 163 -10.47 19.05 38.55
C PRO A 163 -11.17 20.02 39.50
N PHE A 164 -11.35 19.63 40.77
CA PHE A 164 -11.93 20.51 41.78
C PHE A 164 -11.09 21.77 42.00
N ASP A 165 -9.77 21.61 42.14
CA ASP A 165 -8.84 22.72 42.35
C ASP A 165 -8.76 23.62 41.11
N LEU A 166 -8.71 23.01 39.92
CA LEU A 166 -8.67 23.70 38.63
C LEU A 166 -9.90 24.59 38.42
N LEU A 167 -11.11 24.06 38.68
CA LEU A 167 -12.37 24.78 38.47
C LEU A 167 -12.65 25.83 39.58
N SER A 168 -12.18 25.57 40.81
CA SER A 168 -12.42 26.44 41.97
C SER A 168 -11.69 27.79 41.86
N LYS A 169 -10.52 27.84 41.20
CA LYS A 169 -9.73 29.07 41.02
C LYS A 169 -10.45 30.17 40.25
N HIS A 170 -11.48 29.81 39.50
CA HIS A 170 -12.28 30.75 38.72
C HIS A 170 -13.66 31.02 39.34
N ALA A 171 -13.97 30.48 40.52
CA ALA A 171 -15.30 30.60 41.16
C ALA A 171 -15.42 31.87 42.02
N ASN A 172 -16.39 32.74 41.71
CA ASN A 172 -16.75 33.89 42.55
C ASN A 172 -17.92 33.51 43.47
N GLY A 173 -17.65 33.28 44.76
CA GLY A 173 -18.68 33.02 45.78
C GLY A 173 -19.23 31.59 45.85
N ILE A 174 -20.10 31.33 46.83
CA ILE A 174 -20.60 29.98 47.19
C ILE A 174 -21.55 29.40 46.11
N ASP A 175 -22.39 30.23 45.48
CA ASP A 175 -23.26 29.79 44.38
C ASP A 175 -22.48 29.52 43.08
N GLY A 176 -21.36 30.23 42.86
CA GLY A 176 -20.41 29.95 41.78
C GLY A 176 -19.69 28.60 41.95
N LEU A 177 -19.56 28.10 43.19
CA LEU A 177 -18.88 26.84 43.49
C LEU A 177 -19.76 25.61 43.16
N LYS A 178 -21.09 25.70 43.38
CA LYS A 178 -22.03 24.63 43.00
C LYS A 178 -22.21 24.50 41.48
N SER A 179 -22.21 25.62 40.76
CA SER A 179 -22.29 25.64 39.28
C SER A 179 -21.00 25.16 38.59
N LYS A 180 -19.90 24.99 39.33
CA LYS A 180 -18.57 24.60 38.82
C LYS A 180 -18.09 23.24 39.32
N MET A 181 -18.98 22.43 39.88
CA MET A 181 -18.64 21.05 40.21
C MET A 181 -18.32 20.26 38.94
N PRO A 182 -17.25 19.45 38.94
CA PRO A 182 -16.84 18.69 37.77
C PRO A 182 -17.91 17.67 37.37
N VAL A 183 -18.20 17.58 36.07
CA VAL A 183 -19.17 16.62 35.52
C VAL A 183 -18.55 15.79 34.38
N MET A 184 -19.01 14.55 34.26
CA MET A 184 -18.60 13.61 33.20
C MET A 184 -19.67 13.44 32.11
N SER A 185 -20.81 14.11 32.24
CA SER A 185 -21.90 14.07 31.27
C SER A 185 -22.70 15.36 31.32
N VAL A 186 -23.08 15.87 30.15
CA VAL A 186 -23.90 17.08 29.99
C VAL A 186 -25.11 16.80 29.10
N SER A 187 -26.12 17.67 29.18
CA SER A 187 -27.30 17.65 28.31
C SER A 187 -27.31 18.92 27.46
N GLY A 188 -27.59 18.79 26.16
CA GLY A 188 -27.55 19.91 25.22
C GLY A 188 -26.32 19.89 24.29
N PRO A 189 -26.19 20.91 23.41
CA PRO A 189 -25.11 20.96 22.42
C PRO A 189 -23.76 21.27 23.06
N THR A 190 -22.74 20.51 22.70
CA THR A 190 -21.35 20.75 23.11
C THR A 190 -20.65 21.68 22.12
N ASP A 191 -19.76 22.51 22.64
CA ASP A 191 -18.92 23.37 21.84
C ASP A 191 -17.45 23.15 22.20
N LEU A 192 -16.98 21.96 21.81
CA LEU A 192 -15.59 21.54 22.04
C LEU A 192 -14.64 22.39 21.20
N VAL A 193 -13.64 22.95 21.85
CA VAL A 193 -12.59 23.73 21.23
C VAL A 193 -11.24 23.48 21.89
N GLN A 194 -10.18 23.66 21.11
CA GLN A 194 -8.81 23.68 21.59
C GLN A 194 -8.19 25.06 21.52
N ASP A 195 -7.08 25.15 22.22
CA ASP A 195 -6.19 26.29 22.30
C ASP A 195 -4.75 25.77 22.45
N MET A 196 -3.71 26.56 22.12
CA MET A 196 -2.25 26.34 22.34
C MET A 196 -1.63 24.96 22.03
N LEU A 197 -2.43 23.99 21.61
CA LEU A 197 -2.12 22.60 21.32
C LEU A 197 -2.27 22.36 19.81
N THR A 198 -1.40 21.51 19.29
CA THR A 198 -1.32 21.11 17.88
C THR A 198 -2.09 19.82 17.59
N ASP A 199 -3.11 19.50 18.39
CA ASP A 199 -3.94 18.30 18.30
C ASP A 199 -5.32 18.57 17.68
N CYS A 200 -5.37 19.45 16.68
CA CYS A 200 -6.59 19.82 15.93
C CYS A 200 -7.39 18.62 15.44
N SER A 201 -6.68 17.60 14.97
CA SER A 201 -7.22 16.35 14.51
C SER A 201 -7.95 15.55 15.60
N VAL A 202 -7.47 15.59 16.85
CA VAL A 202 -8.10 14.95 18.01
C VAL A 202 -9.39 15.67 18.39
N VAL A 203 -9.36 17.01 18.46
CA VAL A 203 -10.56 17.78 18.85
C VAL A 203 -11.61 17.81 17.74
N ALA A 204 -11.20 17.84 16.46
CA ALA A 204 -12.10 17.64 15.33
C ALA A 204 -12.77 16.24 15.40
N SER A 205 -12.01 15.20 15.73
CA SER A 205 -12.52 13.84 15.93
C SER A 205 -13.57 13.78 17.04
N LEU A 206 -13.31 14.42 18.18
CA LEU A 206 -14.27 14.51 19.29
C LEU A 206 -15.54 15.26 18.87
N CYS A 207 -15.42 16.41 18.19
CA CYS A 207 -16.56 17.16 17.66
C CYS A 207 -17.42 16.31 16.71
N ALA A 208 -16.79 15.59 15.78
CA ALA A 208 -17.49 14.72 14.84
C ALA A 208 -18.26 13.62 15.60
N ALA A 209 -17.61 12.96 16.57
CA ALA A 209 -18.19 11.88 17.36
C ALA A 209 -19.33 12.36 18.29
N THR A 210 -19.16 13.46 19.03
CA THR A 210 -20.19 13.99 19.94
C THR A 210 -21.41 14.49 19.19
N SER A 211 -21.22 15.15 18.03
CA SER A 211 -22.32 15.67 17.21
C SER A 211 -23.33 14.59 16.79
N ARG A 212 -22.88 13.33 16.64
CA ARG A 212 -23.79 12.21 16.32
C ARG A 212 -24.72 11.91 17.49
N SER A 213 -24.16 11.84 18.70
CA SER A 213 -24.94 11.56 19.91
C SER A 213 -25.97 12.65 20.19
N GLU A 214 -25.59 13.91 20.01
CA GLU A 214 -26.50 15.05 20.19
C GLU A 214 -27.70 15.02 19.23
N ARG A 215 -27.57 14.31 18.11
CA ARG A 215 -28.60 14.16 17.09
C ARG A 215 -29.43 12.88 17.25
N GLY A 216 -29.36 12.27 18.43
CA GLY A 216 -30.19 11.11 18.79
C GLY A 216 -29.63 9.76 18.30
N LEU A 217 -28.41 9.73 17.75
CA LEU A 217 -27.72 8.46 17.54
C LEU A 217 -27.22 7.93 18.89
N ASP A 218 -27.20 6.62 18.96
CA ASP A 218 -26.73 5.88 20.12
C ASP A 218 -25.25 6.21 20.45
N LYS A 219 -24.85 6.11 21.72
CA LYS A 219 -23.53 6.54 22.21
C LYS A 219 -22.41 5.49 22.08
N HIS A 220 -22.68 4.29 21.57
CA HIS A 220 -21.71 3.19 21.55
C HIS A 220 -20.48 3.45 20.64
N HIS A 221 -20.51 4.48 19.78
CA HIS A 221 -19.35 4.92 18.99
C HIS A 221 -18.42 5.88 19.74
N LEU A 222 -18.82 6.41 20.89
CA LEU A 222 -17.97 7.30 21.68
C LEU A 222 -16.87 6.52 22.40
N PRO A 223 -15.71 7.16 22.65
CA PRO A 223 -14.67 6.63 23.52
C PRO A 223 -15.21 6.09 24.85
N ILE A 224 -15.02 4.79 25.08
CA ILE A 224 -15.47 4.12 26.31
C ILE A 224 -14.50 4.46 27.44
N VAL A 225 -15.05 4.92 28.56
CA VAL A 225 -14.33 5.31 29.77
C VAL A 225 -15.03 4.80 31.02
N PHE A 226 -14.24 4.35 31.99
CA PHE A 226 -14.69 3.89 33.28
C PHE A 226 -14.14 4.78 34.41
N PRO A 227 -14.90 4.96 35.51
CA PRO A 227 -16.14 4.24 35.85
C PRO A 227 -17.37 4.73 35.07
N CYS A 228 -18.29 3.82 34.76
CA CYS A 228 -19.59 4.10 34.13
C CYS A 228 -20.71 3.33 34.86
N GLU A 229 -21.98 3.70 34.65
CA GLU A 229 -23.09 2.92 35.21
C GLU A 229 -23.17 1.52 34.61
N TYR A 230 -23.51 0.53 35.44
CA TYR A 230 -23.73 -0.84 34.97
C TYR A 230 -24.86 -0.85 33.92
N GLY A 231 -24.53 -1.24 32.68
CA GLY A 231 -25.46 -1.24 31.56
C GLY A 231 -25.63 0.10 30.83
N GLN A 232 -24.86 1.15 31.16
CA GLN A 232 -24.86 2.40 30.40
C GLN A 232 -23.45 2.78 29.92
N VAL A 233 -23.40 3.63 28.88
CA VAL A 233 -22.16 4.18 28.29
C VAL A 233 -21.75 5.52 28.95
N ASN A 234 -22.57 6.08 29.84
CA ASN A 234 -22.30 7.38 30.44
C ASN A 234 -21.23 7.28 31.55
N PRO A 235 -20.12 8.02 31.46
CA PRO A 235 -19.08 8.02 32.50
C PRO A 235 -19.51 8.76 33.76
N ARG A 236 -18.88 8.39 34.88
CA ARG A 236 -19.05 9.00 36.19
C ARG A 236 -17.73 9.54 36.70
N ILE A 237 -17.80 10.47 37.66
CA ILE A 237 -16.63 10.93 38.40
C ILE A 237 -16.06 9.76 39.21
N SER A 238 -14.75 9.52 39.08
CA SER A 238 -14.03 8.47 39.78
C SER A 238 -13.71 8.85 41.23
N PRO A 239 -14.11 8.07 42.24
CA PRO A 239 -13.78 8.34 43.65
C PRO A 239 -12.28 8.30 43.96
N SER A 240 -11.51 7.50 43.24
CA SER A 240 -10.05 7.40 43.40
C SER A 240 -9.28 8.36 42.49
N GLY A 241 -9.94 9.08 41.58
CA GLY A 241 -9.29 9.89 40.55
C GLY A 241 -8.62 9.07 39.44
N LYS A 242 -8.83 7.74 39.39
CA LYS A 242 -8.36 6.84 38.34
C LYS A 242 -9.42 6.68 37.25
N TYR A 243 -9.01 6.75 35.99
CA TYR A 243 -9.88 6.48 34.84
C TYR A 243 -9.24 5.45 33.92
N ILE A 244 -10.08 4.59 33.33
CA ILE A 244 -9.63 3.55 32.41
C ILE A 244 -10.40 3.70 31.10
N PHE A 245 -9.67 3.89 30.01
CA PHE A 245 -10.18 4.04 28.65
C PHE A 245 -9.92 2.78 27.83
N ARG A 246 -10.81 2.55 26.85
CA ARG A 246 -10.68 1.47 25.87
C ARG A 246 -10.44 2.05 24.48
N PHE A 247 -9.18 2.11 24.06
CA PHE A 247 -8.78 2.58 22.73
C PHE A 247 -8.31 1.44 21.84
N TYR A 248 -8.41 1.60 20.53
CA TYR A 248 -7.96 0.62 19.54
C TYR A 248 -6.63 1.02 18.93
N PHE A 249 -5.55 0.29 19.17
CA PHE A 249 -4.29 0.55 18.46
C PHE A 249 -3.38 -0.67 18.50
N ASN A 250 -2.43 -0.73 17.57
CA ASN A 250 -1.48 -1.83 17.47
C ASN A 250 -2.20 -3.19 17.47
N GLY A 251 -3.20 -3.31 16.60
CA GLY A 251 -3.92 -4.55 16.29
C GLY A 251 -5.06 -4.96 17.24
N CYS A 252 -5.27 -4.28 18.37
CA CYS A 252 -6.36 -4.63 19.29
C CYS A 252 -6.85 -3.47 20.15
N PHE A 253 -7.99 -3.65 20.82
CA PHE A 253 -8.40 -2.76 21.89
C PHE A 253 -7.49 -2.93 23.11
N ARG A 254 -7.14 -1.83 23.78
CA ARG A 254 -6.19 -1.78 24.88
C ARG A 254 -6.71 -0.92 26.03
N LYS A 255 -6.24 -1.23 27.23
CA LYS A 255 -6.50 -0.46 28.45
C LYS A 255 -5.55 0.74 28.51
N VAL A 256 -6.10 1.94 28.59
CA VAL A 256 -5.35 3.18 28.80
C VAL A 256 -5.77 3.77 30.14
N VAL A 257 -4.85 3.76 31.10
CA VAL A 257 -5.11 4.25 32.47
C VAL A 257 -4.53 5.66 32.59
N ILE A 258 -5.30 6.58 33.17
CA ILE A 258 -4.83 7.92 33.55
C ILE A 258 -5.31 8.28 34.95
N ASP A 259 -4.63 9.24 35.57
CA ASP A 259 -5.21 10.00 36.68
C ASP A 259 -6.03 11.20 36.16
N ASP A 260 -6.72 11.89 37.06
CA ASP A 260 -7.63 13.00 36.75
C ASP A 260 -6.97 14.41 36.80
N ARG A 261 -5.64 14.49 36.96
CA ARG A 261 -4.93 15.77 36.95
C ARG A 261 -4.86 16.34 35.54
N LEU A 262 -5.16 17.61 35.34
CA LEU A 262 -5.02 18.29 34.05
C LEU A 262 -3.96 19.40 34.14
N PRO A 263 -3.29 19.74 33.03
CA PRO A 263 -2.34 20.84 33.02
C PRO A 263 -3.08 22.18 33.21
N ALA A 264 -2.82 22.82 34.35
CA ALA A 264 -3.36 24.13 34.68
C ALA A 264 -2.50 25.24 34.07
N SER A 265 -3.12 26.27 33.52
CA SER A 265 -2.44 27.42 32.92
C SER A 265 -2.27 28.56 33.94
N LYS A 266 -1.16 29.31 33.83
CA LYS A 266 -0.92 30.59 34.50
C LYS A 266 -1.60 31.76 33.78
N THR A 267 -2.05 31.56 32.55
CA THR A 267 -2.68 32.57 31.69
C THR A 267 -4.15 32.23 31.45
N SER A 268 -4.86 33.07 30.69
CA SER A 268 -6.23 32.79 30.24
C SER A 268 -6.32 31.70 29.16
N ARG A 269 -5.18 31.20 28.65
CA ARG A 269 -5.11 30.17 27.61
C ARG A 269 -5.36 28.78 28.20
N SER A 270 -6.02 27.90 27.45
CA SER A 270 -6.21 26.51 27.84
C SER A 270 -5.03 25.64 27.39
N LEU A 271 -4.74 24.59 28.16
CA LEU A 271 -3.73 23.57 27.86
C LEU A 271 -4.35 22.20 27.59
N HIS A 272 -5.67 22.15 27.41
CA HIS A 272 -6.47 20.98 27.09
C HIS A 272 -7.78 21.41 26.42
N VAL A 273 -8.46 20.51 25.73
CA VAL A 273 -9.78 20.73 25.13
C VAL A 273 -10.81 21.15 26.17
N VAL A 274 -11.62 22.14 25.83
CA VAL A 274 -12.69 22.68 26.69
C VAL A 274 -14.02 22.72 25.93
N ASP A 275 -15.12 22.53 26.64
CA ASP A 275 -16.45 22.85 26.13
C ASP A 275 -16.82 24.28 26.55
N ARG A 276 -17.00 25.19 25.59
CA ARG A 276 -17.38 26.58 25.88
C ARG A 276 -18.77 26.70 26.49
N ASN A 277 -19.69 25.79 26.13
CA ASN A 277 -21.05 25.77 26.68
C ASN A 277 -21.05 25.18 28.09
N HIS A 278 -20.12 24.27 28.40
CA HIS A 278 -20.06 23.56 29.68
C HIS A 278 -18.62 23.48 30.23
N PRO A 279 -18.05 24.57 30.79
CA PRO A 279 -16.64 24.60 31.21
C PRO A 279 -16.26 23.59 32.31
N ASN A 280 -17.23 23.02 33.02
CA ASN A 280 -17.03 21.98 34.03
C ASN A 280 -17.12 20.54 33.49
N PHE A 281 -17.31 20.37 32.18
CA PHE A 281 -17.40 19.06 31.50
C PHE A 281 -16.01 18.49 31.19
N LEU A 282 -15.61 17.45 31.91
CA LEU A 282 -14.24 16.94 31.90
C LEU A 282 -13.98 15.79 30.91
N TRP A 283 -15.03 15.11 30.44
CA TRP A 283 -14.87 13.94 29.59
C TRP A 283 -13.99 14.21 28.35
N PRO A 284 -14.17 15.32 27.59
CA PRO A 284 -13.30 15.62 26.45
C PRO A 284 -11.83 15.73 26.85
N ALA A 285 -11.53 16.45 27.94
CA ALA A 285 -10.17 16.67 28.43
C ALA A 285 -9.49 15.37 28.89
N PHE A 286 -10.23 14.45 29.49
CA PHE A 286 -9.69 13.15 29.88
C PHE A 286 -9.49 12.21 28.69
N VAL A 287 -10.36 12.24 27.68
CA VAL A 287 -10.15 11.50 26.43
C VAL A 287 -8.89 12.01 25.72
N GLU A 288 -8.75 13.33 25.61
CA GLU A 288 -7.56 13.98 25.05
C GLU A 288 -6.30 13.57 25.82
N LYS A 289 -6.28 13.70 27.15
CA LYS A 289 -5.15 13.28 27.99
C LYS A 289 -4.77 11.82 27.78
N ALA A 290 -5.75 10.92 27.75
CA ALA A 290 -5.52 9.49 27.51
C ALA A 290 -4.93 9.24 26.11
N TYR A 291 -5.40 9.97 25.11
CA TYR A 291 -4.90 9.88 23.73
C TYR A 291 -3.47 10.42 23.62
N LEU A 292 -3.20 11.58 24.21
CA LEU A 292 -1.89 12.21 24.23
C LEU A 292 -0.86 11.39 25.01
N LYS A 293 -1.26 10.73 26.11
CA LYS A 293 -0.43 9.73 26.80
C LYS A 293 0.05 8.62 25.86
N LEU A 294 -0.86 8.09 25.04
CA LEU A 294 -0.52 7.10 24.01
C LEU A 294 0.45 7.68 22.97
N ARG A 295 0.28 8.94 22.57
CA ARG A 295 1.07 9.60 21.52
C ARG A 295 2.37 10.25 22.00
N GLY A 296 2.73 10.12 23.28
CA GLY A 296 4.01 10.56 23.84
C GLY A 296 3.94 11.79 24.75
N GLY A 297 2.78 12.43 24.83
CA GLY A 297 2.51 13.58 25.68
C GLY A 297 1.72 14.67 24.97
N TYR A 298 1.59 15.82 25.63
CA TYR A 298 0.98 17.04 25.09
C TYR A 298 1.86 17.78 24.08
N ASP A 299 3.16 17.43 24.00
CA ASP A 299 4.05 17.83 22.90
C ASP A 299 3.80 16.99 21.64
N PHE A 300 2.58 17.09 21.13
CA PHE A 300 2.08 16.27 20.03
C PHE A 300 2.19 17.02 18.71
N PRO A 301 2.94 16.52 17.71
CA PRO A 301 3.19 17.26 16.46
C PRO A 301 1.96 17.38 15.53
N GLY A 302 0.82 16.83 15.93
CA GLY A 302 -0.36 16.67 15.08
C GLY A 302 -0.48 15.26 14.49
N SER A 303 -1.64 14.98 13.89
CA SER A 303 -1.89 13.73 13.17
C SER A 303 -3.09 13.92 12.23
N ASN A 304 -3.55 12.82 11.64
CA ASN A 304 -4.72 12.76 10.79
C ASN A 304 -5.93 12.32 11.63
N SER A 305 -7.01 13.09 11.61
CA SER A 305 -8.25 12.80 12.38
C SER A 305 -8.88 11.45 12.08
N GLY A 306 -8.72 10.91 10.87
CA GLY A 306 -9.11 9.54 10.54
C GLY A 306 -8.36 8.49 11.36
N THR A 307 -7.07 8.71 11.63
CA THR A 307 -6.27 7.87 12.53
C THR A 307 -6.70 8.06 13.98
N ASP A 308 -6.99 9.28 14.39
CA ASP A 308 -7.39 9.57 15.76
C ASP A 308 -8.75 8.93 16.09
N LEU A 309 -9.75 9.08 15.20
CA LEU A 309 -11.03 8.38 15.31
C LEU A 309 -10.86 6.86 15.31
N TRP A 310 -9.95 6.29 14.50
CA TRP A 310 -9.65 4.86 14.54
C TRP A 310 -9.14 4.44 15.91
N VAL A 311 -8.26 5.23 16.52
CA VAL A 311 -7.75 4.95 17.86
C VAL A 311 -8.82 5.07 18.93
N LEU A 312 -9.62 6.13 18.85
CA LEU A 312 -10.65 6.45 19.84
C LEU A 312 -11.82 5.46 19.81
N THR A 313 -12.18 4.95 18.63
CA THR A 313 -13.45 4.21 18.42
C THR A 313 -13.25 2.79 17.89
N GLY A 314 -12.13 2.49 17.23
CA GLY A 314 -11.95 1.27 16.45
C GLY A 314 -12.75 1.24 15.14
N TRP A 315 -13.23 2.39 14.65
CA TRP A 315 -13.95 2.51 13.37
C TRP A 315 -13.02 2.63 12.17
N ILE A 316 -13.32 1.88 11.12
CA ILE A 316 -12.43 1.60 9.98
C ILE A 316 -12.07 2.92 9.27
N PRO A 317 -10.79 3.35 9.30
CA PRO A 317 -10.39 4.59 8.66
C PRO A 317 -10.28 4.44 7.14
N GLU A 318 -10.68 5.47 6.41
CA GLU A 318 -10.47 5.64 4.98
C GLU A 318 -10.13 7.11 4.70
N GLN A 319 -9.06 7.33 3.94
CA GLN A 319 -8.67 8.65 3.45
C GLN A 319 -9.09 8.79 1.99
N VAL A 320 -9.83 9.85 1.68
CA VAL A 320 -10.22 10.23 0.33
C VAL A 320 -9.47 11.49 -0.05
N PHE A 321 -8.61 11.38 -1.05
CA PHE A 321 -7.90 12.53 -1.65
C PHE A 321 -8.87 13.26 -2.58
N LEU A 322 -9.29 14.47 -2.22
CA LEU A 322 -10.40 15.16 -2.87
C LEU A 322 -10.07 15.67 -4.27
N HIS A 323 -8.77 15.82 -4.58
CA HIS A 323 -8.28 16.30 -5.87
C HIS A 323 -7.91 15.18 -6.86
N GLN A 324 -8.26 13.91 -6.58
CA GLN A 324 -8.09 12.83 -7.55
C GLN A 324 -9.17 12.88 -8.64
N ASP A 325 -8.79 12.64 -9.89
CA ASP A 325 -9.66 12.77 -11.08
C ASP A 325 -10.93 11.90 -11.04
N ASP A 326 -10.90 10.80 -10.29
CA ASP A 326 -12.02 9.85 -10.14
C ASP A 326 -12.99 10.21 -9.01
N VAL A 327 -12.74 11.30 -8.27
CA VAL A 327 -13.58 11.76 -7.16
C VAL A 327 -14.48 12.91 -7.63
N THR A 328 -15.81 12.68 -7.60
CA THR A 328 -16.80 13.71 -7.91
C THR A 328 -17.72 13.97 -6.71
N ALA A 329 -18.20 15.21 -6.57
CA ALA A 329 -19.12 15.61 -5.50
C ALA A 329 -20.38 14.72 -5.46
N GLU A 330 -20.93 14.36 -6.62
CA GLU A 330 -22.09 13.48 -6.74
C GLU A 330 -21.84 12.07 -6.18
N GLN A 331 -20.75 11.43 -6.62
CA GLN A 331 -20.42 10.08 -6.18
C GLN A 331 -20.11 10.05 -4.69
N LEU A 332 -19.39 11.06 -4.19
CA LEU A 332 -19.07 11.20 -2.78
C LEU A 332 -20.33 11.40 -1.95
N TRP A 333 -21.19 12.33 -2.34
CA TRP A 333 -22.45 12.60 -1.64
C TRP A 333 -23.34 11.36 -1.56
N ARG A 334 -23.57 10.70 -2.70
CA ARG A 334 -24.39 9.47 -2.78
C ARG A 334 -23.85 8.36 -1.88
N ARG A 335 -22.52 8.24 -1.78
CA ARG A 335 -21.85 7.24 -0.95
C ARG A 335 -21.97 7.56 0.54
N LEU A 336 -21.87 8.83 0.93
CA LEU A 336 -21.76 9.26 2.32
C LEU A 336 -23.10 9.62 2.95
N PHE A 337 -23.97 10.36 2.27
CA PHE A 337 -25.14 11.00 2.88
C PHE A 337 -26.02 10.01 3.66
N LYS A 338 -26.45 8.91 3.03
CA LYS A 338 -27.26 7.88 3.70
C LYS A 338 -26.53 7.25 4.88
N ARG A 339 -25.23 6.94 4.71
CA ARG A 339 -24.41 6.30 5.74
C ARG A 339 -24.19 7.21 6.93
N PHE A 340 -23.95 8.50 6.68
CA PHE A 340 -23.80 9.51 7.71
C PHE A 340 -25.09 9.73 8.48
N ARG A 341 -26.24 9.81 7.79
CA ARG A 341 -27.57 9.93 8.41
C ARG A 341 -27.94 8.71 9.25
N ASN A 342 -27.48 7.53 8.86
CA ASN A 342 -27.66 6.28 9.62
C ASN A 342 -26.74 6.16 10.83
N GLY A 343 -25.69 6.99 10.95
CA GLY A 343 -24.64 6.79 11.94
C GLY A 343 -23.66 5.67 11.59
N ASP A 344 -23.52 5.31 10.31
CA ASP A 344 -22.58 4.30 9.83
C ASP A 344 -21.19 4.87 9.53
N VAL A 345 -21.02 6.20 9.54
CA VAL A 345 -19.74 6.86 9.23
C VAL A 345 -19.58 8.18 9.98
N LEU A 346 -18.38 8.43 10.49
CA LEU A 346 -17.93 9.73 11.03
C LEU A 346 -17.06 10.43 9.99
N LEU A 347 -17.16 11.75 9.93
CA LEU A 347 -16.54 12.57 8.89
C LEU A 347 -15.74 13.72 9.52
N THR A 348 -14.49 13.83 9.10
CA THR A 348 -13.61 14.98 9.34
C THR A 348 -12.90 15.34 8.04
N ILE A 349 -12.35 16.55 7.95
CA ILE A 349 -11.77 17.06 6.71
C ILE A 349 -10.55 17.93 7.01
N GLY A 350 -9.52 17.80 6.18
CA GLY A 350 -8.23 18.46 6.38
C GLY A 350 -7.84 19.35 5.21
N THR A 351 -7.25 20.50 5.51
CA THR A 351 -6.58 21.35 4.53
C THR A 351 -5.15 20.88 4.28
N GLY A 352 -4.68 21.12 3.06
CA GLY A 352 -3.28 20.99 2.71
C GLY A 352 -2.44 22.16 3.19
N LYS A 353 -1.25 22.27 2.60
CA LYS A 353 -0.41 23.46 2.76
C LYS A 353 -1.01 24.64 1.99
N LEU A 354 -1.47 25.64 2.73
CA LEU A 354 -2.03 26.90 2.20
C LEU A 354 -1.05 28.05 2.44
N THR A 355 -0.86 28.89 1.43
CA THR A 355 -0.11 30.15 1.56
C THR A 355 -0.84 31.11 2.50
N GLU A 356 -0.12 32.06 3.12
CA GLU A 356 -0.73 33.08 3.98
C GLU A 356 -1.86 33.86 3.26
N ARG A 357 -1.68 34.07 1.96
CA ARG A 357 -2.70 34.70 1.10
C ARG A 357 -3.95 33.84 0.99
N GLU A 358 -3.82 32.55 0.69
CA GLU A 358 -4.95 31.62 0.61
C GLU A 358 -5.65 31.46 1.95
N GLN A 359 -4.90 31.38 3.05
CA GLN A 359 -5.48 31.33 4.40
C GLN A 359 -6.35 32.56 4.70
N LYS A 360 -5.89 33.75 4.28
CA LYS A 360 -6.65 35.00 4.45
C LYS A 360 -7.83 35.12 3.49
N GLU A 361 -7.70 34.67 2.24
CA GLU A 361 -8.76 34.75 1.23
C GLU A 361 -9.87 33.72 1.46
N LEU A 362 -9.50 32.49 1.88
CA LEU A 362 -10.43 31.39 2.11
C LEU A 362 -10.93 31.33 3.56
N GLY A 363 -10.20 31.93 4.50
CA GLY A 363 -10.42 31.83 5.94
C GLY A 363 -9.95 30.52 6.57
N PHE A 364 -9.50 29.53 5.79
CA PHE A 364 -9.06 28.25 6.35
C PHE A 364 -7.62 28.30 6.85
N ALA A 365 -7.39 27.72 8.03
CA ALA A 365 -6.05 27.40 8.51
C ALA A 365 -5.36 26.37 7.60
N SER A 366 -4.07 26.55 7.36
CA SER A 366 -3.21 25.57 6.67
C SER A 366 -2.95 24.36 7.54
N GLU A 367 -2.83 23.17 6.92
CA GLU A 367 -2.46 21.91 7.58
C GLU A 367 -3.30 21.64 8.85
N HIS A 368 -4.62 21.82 8.72
CA HIS A 368 -5.55 21.81 9.86
C HIS A 368 -6.79 20.96 9.61
N ASP A 369 -7.24 20.26 10.65
CA ASP A 369 -8.40 19.38 10.62
C ASP A 369 -9.67 20.05 11.16
N TYR A 370 -10.78 19.81 10.48
CA TYR A 370 -12.12 20.32 10.76
C TYR A 370 -13.10 19.14 10.93
N ALA A 371 -14.16 19.37 11.69
CA ALA A 371 -15.20 18.37 11.90
C ALA A 371 -16.40 18.61 10.99
N ILE A 372 -16.94 17.54 10.39
CA ILE A 372 -18.23 17.59 9.69
C ILE A 372 -19.34 17.16 10.67
N LEU A 373 -20.09 18.15 11.15
CA LEU A 373 -21.12 18.01 12.18
C LEU A 373 -22.51 17.73 11.63
N ASP A 374 -22.74 17.84 10.33
CA ASP A 374 -24.02 17.51 9.69
C ASP A 374 -23.89 17.43 8.18
N MET A 375 -24.87 16.79 7.56
CA MET A 375 -25.09 16.81 6.13
C MET A 375 -26.57 17.02 5.87
N ARG A 376 -26.91 17.93 4.96
CA ARG A 376 -28.30 18.16 4.55
C ARG A 376 -28.43 18.33 3.04
N GLU A 377 -29.60 17.97 2.53
CA GLU A 377 -29.98 18.14 1.14
C GLU A 377 -31.30 18.92 1.09
N GLN A 378 -31.28 20.10 0.46
CA GLN A 378 -32.45 20.98 0.36
C GLN A 378 -32.50 21.64 -1.02
N ARG A 379 -33.63 21.50 -1.74
CA ARG A 379 -33.86 22.16 -3.05
C ARG A 379 -32.68 21.98 -4.02
N ASP A 380 -32.22 20.74 -4.16
CA ASP A 380 -31.07 20.33 -4.98
C ASP A 380 -29.71 20.92 -4.54
N ARG A 381 -29.62 21.55 -3.36
CA ARG A 381 -28.35 21.94 -2.74
C ARG A 381 -27.93 20.93 -1.68
N ARG A 382 -26.66 20.53 -1.76
CA ARG A 382 -26.03 19.52 -0.90
C ARG A 382 -24.99 20.21 -0.03
N GLN A 383 -25.19 20.18 1.27
CA GLN A 383 -24.38 20.98 2.19
C GLN A 383 -23.86 20.17 3.37
N MET A 384 -22.61 20.42 3.74
CA MET A 384 -21.95 19.87 4.93
C MET A 384 -21.78 20.99 5.97
N LEU A 385 -22.04 20.68 7.23
CA LEU A 385 -21.84 21.59 8.34
C LEU A 385 -20.41 21.40 8.88
N VAL A 386 -19.51 22.33 8.59
CA VAL A 386 -18.09 22.25 8.92
C VAL A 386 -17.78 23.11 10.14
N LYS A 387 -17.10 22.55 11.14
CA LYS A 387 -16.67 23.25 12.36
C LYS A 387 -15.15 23.31 12.46
N ASN A 388 -14.62 24.49 12.76
CA ASN A 388 -13.23 24.67 13.17
C ASN A 388 -13.09 24.42 14.69
N PRO A 389 -12.21 23.50 15.12
CA PRO A 389 -11.99 23.21 16.54
C PRO A 389 -11.24 24.29 17.33
N TRP A 390 -10.74 25.38 16.72
CA TRP A 390 -10.03 26.44 17.46
C TRP A 390 -10.94 27.43 18.18
N ALA A 391 -10.61 27.76 19.44
CA ALA A 391 -11.36 28.67 20.31
C ALA A 391 -11.41 30.16 19.84
N GLY A 392 -10.34 30.67 19.20
CA GLY A 392 -10.10 32.10 18.86
C GLY A 392 -9.43 32.87 20.01
N ASP A 393 -8.51 33.83 19.86
CA ASP A 393 -8.12 34.76 18.76
C ASP A 393 -6.62 34.75 18.41
N ASP A 394 -5.82 33.83 18.97
CA ASP A 394 -4.35 33.86 18.84
C ASP A 394 -3.77 32.44 18.73
N ALA A 395 -4.30 31.62 17.82
CA ALA A 395 -3.61 30.42 17.39
C ALA A 395 -2.55 30.83 16.35
N ILE A 396 -1.45 31.43 16.83
CA ILE A 396 -0.18 31.67 16.14
C ILE A 396 -0.17 32.72 14.98
N THR A 397 -1.32 33.14 14.43
CA THR A 397 -1.39 34.29 13.48
C THR A 397 -2.60 35.17 13.79
N GLY A 398 -2.37 36.27 14.51
CA GLY A 398 -3.40 37.17 15.04
C GLY A 398 -4.12 38.07 14.04
N ASP A 399 -4.63 37.54 12.93
CA ASP A 399 -5.38 38.35 11.94
C ASP A 399 -6.44 37.59 11.11
N ILE A 400 -6.71 36.31 11.40
CA ILE A 400 -7.58 35.46 10.55
C ILE A 400 -9.07 35.50 10.98
N ALA A 401 -9.38 36.00 12.18
CA ALA A 401 -10.77 36.03 12.67
C ALA A 401 -11.69 36.99 11.89
N ASP A 402 -11.17 38.10 11.38
CA ASP A 402 -11.95 39.12 10.65
C ASP A 402 -12.06 38.87 9.13
N SER A 403 -11.33 37.91 8.57
CA SER A 403 -11.30 37.68 7.11
C SER A 403 -12.43 36.79 6.58
N PHE A 404 -13.07 35.96 7.43
CA PHE A 404 -14.26 35.18 7.03
C PHE A 404 -15.48 36.05 6.66
N ALA A 405 -15.51 37.32 7.08
CA ALA A 405 -16.60 38.24 6.75
C ALA A 405 -16.43 38.92 5.38
N LEU A 406 -15.26 38.78 4.71
CA LEU A 406 -14.90 39.57 3.53
C LEU A 406 -14.66 38.76 2.24
N GLY A 407 -14.74 37.43 2.28
CA GLY A 407 -14.70 36.59 1.07
C GLY A 407 -16.09 36.45 0.43
N HIS A 408 -16.19 36.58 -0.89
CA HIS A 408 -17.40 36.38 -1.70
C HIS A 408 -17.93 34.92 -1.73
N THR A 409 -17.93 34.22 -0.60
CA THR A 409 -18.30 32.81 -0.53
C THR A 409 -19.75 32.64 -0.03
N SER A 410 -20.48 31.73 -0.66
CA SER A 410 -21.88 31.38 -0.42
C SER A 410 -22.11 30.66 0.93
N HIS A 411 -21.29 30.91 1.95
CA HIS A 411 -21.31 30.18 3.22
C HIS A 411 -22.30 30.82 4.18
N THR A 412 -23.25 30.02 4.66
CA THR A 412 -24.23 30.50 5.66
C THR A 412 -23.74 30.09 7.06
N PRO A 413 -23.44 31.05 7.95
CA PRO A 413 -23.06 30.72 9.33
C PRO A 413 -24.20 29.95 10.01
N ALA A 414 -23.85 28.93 10.80
CA ALA A 414 -24.83 28.25 11.63
C ALA A 414 -25.13 29.16 12.84
N SER A 415 -26.37 29.62 12.96
CA SER A 415 -26.79 30.62 13.94
C SER A 415 -26.62 30.23 15.42
N SER A 416 -26.20 28.98 15.72
CA SER A 416 -26.15 28.42 17.07
C SER A 416 -24.75 27.99 17.56
N LEU A 417 -23.71 27.96 16.71
CA LEU A 417 -22.37 27.50 17.09
C LEU A 417 -21.28 28.39 16.46
N PRO A 418 -20.35 28.97 17.25
CA PRO A 418 -19.27 29.79 16.71
C PRO A 418 -18.36 28.98 15.76
N ARG A 419 -17.82 29.64 14.72
CA ARG A 419 -16.89 29.06 13.73
C ARG A 419 -17.39 27.76 13.09
N THR A 420 -18.70 27.69 12.87
CA THR A 420 -19.39 26.56 12.25
C THR A 420 -20.20 27.06 11.05
N TYR A 421 -20.00 26.46 9.87
CA TYR A 421 -20.49 26.99 8.59
C TYR A 421 -21.12 25.89 7.75
N TRP A 422 -22.23 26.21 7.07
CA TRP A 422 -22.74 25.35 5.99
C TRP A 422 -21.97 25.63 4.70
N MET A 423 -21.37 24.58 4.16
CA MET A 423 -20.61 24.60 2.90
C MET A 423 -21.26 23.69 1.87
N ASP A 424 -21.38 24.16 0.63
CA ASP A 424 -21.83 23.32 -0.48
C ASP A 424 -20.80 22.22 -0.75
N CYS A 425 -21.25 21.02 -1.13
CA CYS A 425 -20.38 19.86 -1.34
C CYS A 425 -19.27 20.15 -2.37
N GLU A 426 -19.56 20.93 -3.40
CA GLU A 426 -18.61 21.36 -4.42
C GLU A 426 -17.53 22.26 -3.83
N SER A 427 -17.91 23.20 -2.95
CA SER A 427 -16.95 24.05 -2.23
C SER A 427 -16.06 23.24 -1.28
N VAL A 428 -16.58 22.14 -0.73
CA VAL A 428 -15.77 21.22 0.10
C VAL A 428 -14.66 20.58 -0.74
N LEU A 429 -14.99 20.07 -1.93
CA LEU A 429 -13.99 19.48 -2.84
C LEU A 429 -12.95 20.50 -3.34
N GLN A 430 -13.32 21.77 -3.45
CA GLN A 430 -12.43 22.82 -3.96
C GLN A 430 -11.41 23.32 -2.93
N ASN A 431 -11.78 23.35 -1.65
CA ASN A 431 -11.01 24.06 -0.62
C ASN A 431 -10.24 23.14 0.34
N PHE A 432 -10.48 21.83 0.30
CA PHE A 432 -9.87 20.86 1.18
C PHE A 432 -9.14 19.78 0.39
N GLU A 433 -8.05 19.28 0.94
CA GLU A 433 -7.23 18.27 0.26
C GLU A 433 -7.69 16.85 0.60
N ASN A 434 -8.04 16.62 1.86
CA ASN A 434 -8.30 15.29 2.40
C ASN A 434 -9.65 15.24 3.11
N LEU A 435 -10.47 14.26 2.77
CA LEU A 435 -11.64 13.87 3.55
C LEU A 435 -11.36 12.55 4.26
N TYR A 436 -11.54 12.53 5.58
CA TYR A 436 -11.32 11.36 6.40
C TYR A 436 -12.67 10.77 6.82
N LEU A 437 -12.80 9.46 6.59
CA LEU A 437 -13.99 8.68 6.90
C LEU A 437 -13.62 7.63 7.93
N ASN A 438 -14.43 7.48 8.97
CA ASN A 438 -14.34 6.34 9.86
C ASN A 438 -15.65 5.58 9.79
N TRP A 439 -15.61 4.37 9.25
CA TRP A 439 -16.78 3.54 9.04
C TRP A 439 -17.06 2.67 10.26
N ASN A 440 -18.33 2.63 10.67
CA ASN A 440 -18.79 1.74 11.71
C ASN A 440 -18.50 0.28 11.32
N PRO A 441 -17.67 -0.46 12.08
CA PRO A 441 -17.36 -1.86 11.76
C PRO A 441 -18.59 -2.76 11.76
N GLY A 442 -19.66 -2.36 12.47
CA GLY A 442 -20.94 -3.07 12.54
C GLY A 442 -21.68 -3.15 11.20
N ILE A 443 -21.23 -2.45 10.15
CA ILE A 443 -21.75 -2.67 8.79
C ILE A 443 -21.34 -4.04 8.23
N PHE A 444 -20.33 -4.70 8.81
CA PHE A 444 -19.85 -6.02 8.43
C PHE A 444 -20.18 -7.07 9.49
N ARG A 445 -20.23 -8.33 9.05
CA ARG A 445 -20.53 -9.47 9.92
C ARG A 445 -19.31 -10.33 10.24
N TYR A 446 -18.34 -10.36 9.33
CA TYR A 446 -17.16 -11.21 9.43
C TYR A 446 -15.90 -10.35 9.39
N ARG A 447 -14.90 -10.80 10.16
CA ARG A 447 -13.59 -10.20 10.26
C ARG A 447 -12.55 -11.28 10.47
N GLU A 448 -11.40 -11.16 9.81
CA GLU A 448 -10.20 -11.92 10.15
C GLU A 448 -8.99 -11.00 10.21
N ASP A 449 -8.17 -11.18 11.24
CA ASP A 449 -6.95 -10.39 11.47
C ASP A 449 -5.71 -11.28 11.39
N ILE A 450 -4.65 -10.77 10.74
CA ILE A 450 -3.28 -11.30 10.82
C ILE A 450 -2.35 -10.21 11.33
N HIS A 451 -1.54 -10.54 12.34
CA HIS A 451 -0.47 -9.68 12.83
C HIS A 451 0.88 -10.20 12.32
N PHE A 452 1.74 -9.31 11.85
CA PHE A 452 3.05 -9.73 11.31
C PHE A 452 4.12 -8.68 11.55
N ALA A 453 5.36 -9.16 11.67
CA ALA A 453 6.55 -8.32 11.69
C ALA A 453 7.18 -8.31 10.30
N TRP A 454 7.69 -7.16 9.88
CA TRP A 454 8.44 -7.00 8.64
C TRP A 454 9.77 -6.31 8.94
N ASP A 455 10.86 -7.06 8.76
CA ASP A 455 12.22 -6.58 8.98
C ASP A 455 12.81 -5.94 7.72
N LEU A 456 12.78 -4.62 7.67
CA LEU A 456 13.32 -3.84 6.55
C LEU A 456 14.84 -3.63 6.63
N SER A 457 15.52 -4.10 7.68
CA SER A 457 16.99 -4.07 7.75
C SER A 457 17.63 -5.20 6.95
N THR A 458 16.95 -6.35 6.85
CA THR A 458 17.46 -7.56 6.17
C THR A 458 16.64 -7.97 4.96
N ALA A 459 15.34 -7.67 4.94
CA ALA A 459 14.39 -8.15 3.93
C ALA A 459 13.84 -7.04 3.03
N ARG A 460 14.48 -5.86 2.96
CA ARG A 460 14.09 -4.83 1.99
C ARG A 460 14.31 -5.36 0.57
N GLY A 461 13.24 -5.43 -0.21
CA GLY A 461 13.28 -5.73 -1.63
C GLY A 461 13.63 -4.49 -2.44
N VAL A 462 13.99 -4.69 -3.70
CA VAL A 462 14.08 -3.57 -4.65
C VAL A 462 12.68 -3.11 -5.03
N ALA A 463 12.49 -1.80 -5.20
CA ALA A 463 11.22 -1.24 -5.68
C ALA A 463 10.74 -1.97 -6.94
N GLY A 464 9.50 -2.47 -6.94
CA GLY A 464 8.93 -3.27 -8.02
C GLY A 464 9.13 -4.79 -7.89
N CYS A 465 10.01 -5.26 -7.00
CA CYS A 465 10.18 -6.67 -6.63
C CYS A 465 9.42 -6.98 -5.34
N PHE A 466 8.43 -7.86 -5.41
CA PHE A 466 7.59 -8.26 -4.28
C PHE A 466 7.97 -9.59 -3.65
N ALA A 467 9.01 -10.27 -4.15
CA ALA A 467 9.42 -11.59 -3.67
C ALA A 467 9.64 -11.65 -2.14
N LYS A 468 10.22 -10.58 -1.56
CA LYS A 468 10.51 -10.45 -0.12
C LYS A 468 9.38 -9.79 0.69
N ASN A 469 8.41 -9.18 0.03
CA ASN A 469 7.34 -8.46 0.71
C ASN A 469 6.41 -9.43 1.47
N PRO A 470 5.72 -8.98 2.53
CA PRO A 470 4.63 -9.72 3.15
C PRO A 470 3.49 -9.93 2.15
N GLN A 471 3.02 -11.17 2.03
CA GLN A 471 1.95 -11.53 1.10
C GLN A 471 0.95 -12.47 1.77
N PHE A 472 -0.32 -12.26 1.48
CA PHE A 472 -1.46 -12.94 2.11
C PHE A 472 -2.44 -13.44 1.05
N ALA A 473 -3.12 -14.54 1.35
CA ALA A 473 -4.23 -15.06 0.57
C ALA A 473 -5.55 -14.63 1.23
N VAL A 474 -6.46 -14.06 0.44
CA VAL A 474 -7.82 -13.71 0.87
C VAL A 474 -8.78 -14.52 0.03
N THR A 475 -9.57 -15.38 0.67
CA THR A 475 -10.52 -16.29 0.01
C THR A 475 -11.94 -15.92 0.36
N SER A 476 -12.83 -15.87 -0.63
CA SER A 476 -14.27 -15.71 -0.42
C SER A 476 -15.03 -16.76 -1.24
N GLU A 477 -15.71 -17.67 -0.55
CA GLU A 477 -16.54 -18.71 -1.18
C GLU A 477 -17.82 -18.13 -1.77
N VAL A 478 -18.44 -17.19 -1.06
CA VAL A 478 -19.72 -16.58 -1.46
C VAL A 478 -19.52 -15.37 -2.37
N GLY A 479 -18.35 -14.73 -2.32
CA GLY A 479 -18.08 -13.47 -2.98
C GLY A 479 -18.68 -12.27 -2.23
N GLY A 480 -18.73 -11.13 -2.89
CA GLY A 480 -19.25 -9.87 -2.37
C GLY A 480 -18.16 -8.88 -1.95
N LYS A 481 -18.58 -7.87 -1.21
CA LYS A 481 -17.73 -6.79 -0.72
C LYS A 481 -16.73 -7.29 0.32
N VAL A 482 -15.44 -7.02 0.09
CA VAL A 482 -14.35 -7.32 1.02
C VAL A 482 -13.49 -6.08 1.21
N TRP A 483 -13.23 -5.71 2.45
CA TRP A 483 -12.37 -4.58 2.80
C TRP A 483 -11.11 -5.10 3.48
N LEU A 484 -9.95 -4.64 3.03
CA LEU A 484 -8.65 -4.97 3.57
C LEU A 484 -8.04 -3.72 4.18
N LEU A 485 -7.94 -3.68 5.51
CA LEU A 485 -7.34 -2.60 6.27
C LEU A 485 -5.95 -3.03 6.73
N LEU A 486 -4.91 -2.35 6.24
CA LEU A 486 -3.56 -2.50 6.76
C LEU A 486 -3.29 -1.38 7.77
N GLY A 487 -2.87 -1.77 8.98
CA GLY A 487 -2.47 -0.85 10.05
C GLY A 487 -1.02 -1.10 10.49
N LYS A 488 -0.16 -0.09 10.35
CA LYS A 488 1.21 -0.03 10.92
C LYS A 488 1.11 0.22 12.42
N HIS A 489 1.84 -0.54 13.23
CA HIS A 489 1.87 -0.34 14.68
C HIS A 489 2.69 0.90 15.04
N PHE A 490 2.18 1.71 15.95
CA PHE A 490 2.92 2.80 16.58
C PHE A 490 4.15 2.26 17.31
N ARG A 491 5.18 3.11 17.39
CA ARG A 491 6.44 2.85 18.10
C ARG A 491 6.69 3.99 19.08
N SER A 492 7.48 3.71 20.12
CA SER A 492 7.89 4.74 21.07
C SER A 492 8.67 5.83 20.35
N ILE A 493 8.33 7.08 20.67
CA ILE A 493 9.05 8.27 20.22
C ILE A 493 10.22 8.47 21.19
N HIS A 494 11.44 8.45 20.68
CA HIS A 494 12.63 8.72 21.49
C HIS A 494 12.82 10.24 21.60
N HIS A 495 12.52 10.81 22.77
CA HIS A 495 12.86 12.18 23.11
C HIS A 495 14.27 12.20 23.73
N ASP A 496 15.32 12.18 22.91
CA ASP A 496 16.67 12.41 23.43
C ASP A 496 16.88 13.92 23.63
N GLU A 497 16.95 14.36 24.89
CA GLU A 497 17.25 15.76 25.24
C GLU A 497 18.69 16.18 24.84
N GLN A 498 19.56 15.22 24.48
CA GLN A 498 20.98 15.45 24.17
C GLN A 498 21.32 15.49 22.68
N THR A 499 20.48 14.94 21.80
CA THR A 499 20.67 15.03 20.34
C THR A 499 19.64 15.99 19.77
N GLN A 500 20.07 17.21 19.46
CA GLN A 500 19.34 18.15 18.61
C GLN A 500 19.27 17.65 17.16
N VAL A 501 18.72 16.46 16.92
CA VAL A 501 18.28 16.08 15.57
C VAL A 501 16.85 16.61 15.47
N PRO A 502 16.58 17.58 14.57
CA PRO A 502 15.22 18.03 14.31
C PRO A 502 14.35 16.82 13.97
N GLN A 503 13.14 16.79 14.52
CA GLN A 503 12.14 15.76 14.21
C GLN A 503 11.74 15.76 12.71
N ASP A 504 12.17 16.78 11.97
CA ASP A 504 12.03 16.95 10.51
C ASP A 504 12.88 15.98 9.67
N ASP A 505 13.85 15.25 10.25
CA ASP A 505 14.76 14.36 9.49
C ASP A 505 14.34 12.88 9.42
N LEU A 506 13.21 12.48 10.00
CA LEU A 506 12.63 11.16 9.75
C LEU A 506 11.73 11.24 8.52
N GLU A 507 12.26 10.84 7.36
CA GLU A 507 11.47 10.74 6.12
C GLU A 507 10.12 10.04 6.40
N PRO A 508 8.99 10.62 5.97
CA PRO A 508 7.69 9.98 6.12
C PRO A 508 7.70 8.69 5.31
N GLY A 509 7.71 7.56 5.99
CA GLY A 509 7.67 6.27 5.32
C GLY A 509 6.24 5.87 4.97
N PHE A 510 6.03 5.48 3.72
CA PHE A 510 4.73 5.20 3.12
C PHE A 510 4.42 3.70 3.06
N ILE A 511 3.13 3.35 3.12
CA ILE A 511 2.62 1.99 2.98
C ILE A 511 1.52 1.90 1.93
N SER A 512 1.40 0.74 1.28
CA SER A 512 0.36 0.46 0.29
C SER A 512 -0.04 -1.02 0.27
N ILE A 513 -1.19 -1.31 -0.34
CA ILE A 513 -1.72 -2.65 -0.58
C ILE A 513 -1.87 -2.88 -2.08
N TYR A 514 -1.34 -3.99 -2.58
CA TYR A 514 -1.55 -4.46 -3.95
C TYR A 514 -2.35 -5.75 -3.92
N VAL A 515 -3.23 -5.95 -4.90
CA VAL A 515 -4.07 -7.14 -5.01
C VAL A 515 -3.89 -7.78 -6.37
N PHE A 516 -3.68 -9.09 -6.39
CA PHE A 516 -3.40 -9.89 -7.58
C PHE A 516 -4.37 -11.06 -7.69
N ASN A 517 -4.72 -11.41 -8.92
CA ASN A 517 -5.40 -12.66 -9.23
C ASN A 517 -4.39 -13.80 -9.38
N ALA A 518 -3.78 -14.21 -8.26
CA ALA A 518 -2.76 -15.26 -8.19
C ALA A 518 -3.17 -16.46 -7.31
N ASN A 519 -4.48 -16.61 -7.04
CA ASN A 519 -5.04 -17.75 -6.27
C ASN A 519 -4.36 -17.98 -4.91
N GLY A 520 -4.04 -16.90 -4.20
CA GLY A 520 -3.37 -16.96 -2.89
C GLY A 520 -1.91 -17.43 -2.96
N LYS A 521 -1.32 -17.52 -4.16
CA LYS A 521 0.10 -17.83 -4.36
C LYS A 521 0.94 -16.56 -4.38
N ARG A 522 2.19 -16.68 -3.91
CA ARG A 522 3.15 -15.56 -3.91
C ARG A 522 3.42 -15.06 -5.33
N VAL A 523 3.54 -13.74 -5.46
CA VAL A 523 3.92 -13.03 -6.68
C VAL A 523 5.31 -12.41 -6.53
N ALA A 524 6.07 -12.35 -7.62
CA ALA A 524 7.46 -11.88 -7.58
C ALA A 524 7.61 -10.39 -7.92
N LEU A 525 6.73 -9.85 -8.78
CA LEU A 525 6.83 -8.49 -9.31
C LEU A 525 5.55 -7.70 -9.05
N SER A 526 5.64 -6.37 -9.11
CA SER A 526 4.49 -5.46 -8.94
C SER A 526 3.55 -5.36 -10.13
N GLU A 527 3.99 -5.80 -11.31
CA GLU A 527 3.19 -5.81 -12.53
C GLU A 527 2.12 -6.89 -12.51
N GLY A 528 1.00 -6.64 -13.18
CA GLY A 528 -0.16 -7.54 -13.18
C GLY A 528 -1.05 -7.43 -11.94
N ALA A 529 -0.82 -6.46 -11.06
CA ALA A 529 -1.74 -6.15 -9.96
C ALA A 529 -3.10 -5.72 -10.51
N LEU A 530 -4.17 -6.36 -10.02
CA LEU A 530 -5.56 -6.02 -10.31
C LEU A 530 -5.97 -4.68 -9.67
N HIS A 531 -5.52 -4.46 -8.44
CA HIS A 531 -5.73 -3.20 -7.71
C HIS A 531 -4.43 -2.74 -7.06
N ARG A 532 -4.21 -1.42 -7.06
CA ARG A 532 -3.05 -0.76 -6.46
C ARG A 532 -3.56 0.33 -5.52
N GLY A 533 -3.27 0.22 -4.24
CA GLY A 533 -3.58 1.25 -3.26
C GLY A 533 -2.64 2.45 -3.39
N PRO A 534 -3.07 3.64 -2.97
CA PRO A 534 -2.16 4.77 -2.85
C PRO A 534 -1.09 4.48 -1.79
N TYR A 535 0.10 5.05 -1.98
CA TYR A 535 1.11 5.10 -0.93
C TYR A 535 0.72 6.23 0.03
N VAL A 536 0.51 5.87 1.29
CA VAL A 536 0.11 6.82 2.34
C VAL A 536 1.13 6.80 3.48
N ASP A 537 1.43 7.98 4.03
CA ASP A 537 2.28 8.19 5.21
C ASP A 537 1.53 7.93 6.52
N SER A 538 0.20 7.94 6.47
CA SER A 538 -0.66 7.59 7.57
C SER A 538 -0.45 6.13 8.01
N PRO A 539 -0.68 5.80 9.29
CA PRO A 539 -0.48 4.44 9.79
C PRO A 539 -1.50 3.44 9.25
N ASN A 540 -2.53 3.87 8.51
CA ASN A 540 -3.59 2.99 8.03
C ASN A 540 -3.87 3.21 6.54
N THR A 541 -4.06 2.13 5.78
CA THR A 541 -4.54 2.20 4.40
C THR A 541 -5.62 1.16 4.16
N LEU A 542 -6.65 1.52 3.39
CA LEU A 542 -7.83 0.70 3.15
C LEU A 542 -7.94 0.36 1.65
N MET A 543 -8.02 -0.93 1.36
CA MET A 543 -8.33 -1.45 0.02
C MET A 543 -9.75 -2.03 0.02
N ARG A 544 -10.61 -1.52 -0.86
CA ARG A 544 -12.02 -1.97 -1.00
C ARG A 544 -12.14 -2.81 -2.27
N LEU A 545 -12.64 -4.04 -2.13
CA LEU A 545 -12.74 -5.02 -3.20
C LEU A 545 -14.17 -5.52 -3.36
N GLU A 546 -14.54 -5.87 -4.58
CA GLU A 546 -15.71 -6.68 -4.88
C GLU A 546 -15.21 -8.02 -5.41
N MET A 547 -15.32 -9.08 -4.60
CA MET A 547 -14.77 -10.39 -4.93
C MET A 547 -15.84 -11.29 -5.55
N PRO A 548 -15.56 -11.95 -6.68
CA PRO A 548 -16.46 -12.99 -7.19
C PRO A 548 -16.51 -14.21 -6.25
N PRO A 549 -17.59 -15.01 -6.28
CA PRO A 549 -17.69 -16.24 -5.51
C PRO A 549 -16.59 -17.26 -5.86
N GLY A 550 -16.15 -18.05 -4.89
CA GLY A 550 -15.14 -19.10 -5.05
C GLY A 550 -13.75 -18.60 -5.45
N THR A 551 -13.43 -17.33 -5.17
CA THR A 551 -12.14 -16.73 -5.58
C THR A 551 -11.17 -16.57 -4.42
N THR A 552 -9.89 -16.68 -4.73
CA THR A 552 -8.78 -16.36 -3.81
C THR A 552 -7.87 -15.33 -4.45
N TYR A 553 -7.70 -14.18 -3.80
CA TYR A 553 -6.75 -13.15 -4.23
C TYR A 553 -5.47 -13.20 -3.40
N THR A 554 -4.37 -12.80 -4.03
CA THR A 554 -3.09 -12.57 -3.34
C THR A 554 -2.96 -11.08 -3.05
N VAL A 555 -2.79 -10.75 -1.77
CA VAL A 555 -2.61 -9.39 -1.26
C VAL A 555 -1.15 -9.21 -0.90
N VAL A 556 -0.52 -8.17 -1.43
CA VAL A 556 0.88 -7.83 -1.14
C VAL A 556 0.93 -6.50 -0.41
N VAL A 557 1.65 -6.47 0.70
CA VAL A 557 1.94 -5.23 1.42
C VAL A 557 3.21 -4.62 0.82
N SER A 558 3.17 -3.34 0.49
CA SER A 558 4.28 -2.60 -0.08
C SER A 558 4.64 -1.41 0.79
N GLU A 559 5.90 -0.98 0.71
CA GLU A 559 6.42 0.18 1.41
C GLU A 559 7.27 1.04 0.47
N GLN A 560 7.38 2.32 0.82
CA GLN A 560 8.33 3.24 0.22
C GLN A 560 8.90 4.12 1.34
N SER A 561 10.24 4.24 1.40
CA SER A 561 10.93 5.07 2.39
C SER A 561 10.62 4.76 3.86
N LEU A 562 10.13 3.56 4.19
CA LEU A 562 10.02 3.17 5.60
C LEU A 562 11.43 3.07 6.23
N PRO A 563 11.61 3.32 7.54
CA PRO A 563 12.89 3.12 8.20
C PRO A 563 13.38 1.66 8.11
N ALA A 564 14.69 1.46 7.93
CA ALA A 564 15.34 0.15 7.77
C ALA A 564 15.47 -0.61 9.11
N VAL A 565 14.33 -0.94 9.70
CA VAL A 565 14.18 -1.60 11.01
C VAL A 565 12.98 -2.54 10.98
N SER A 566 12.91 -3.46 11.95
CA SER A 566 11.73 -4.30 12.13
C SER A 566 10.52 -3.49 12.57
N GLN A 567 9.41 -3.64 11.85
CA GLN A 567 8.15 -2.96 12.11
C GLN A 567 7.00 -3.98 12.18
N ASN A 568 6.00 -3.69 13.03
CA ASN A 568 4.85 -4.56 13.22
C ASN A 568 3.62 -3.99 12.52
N PHE A 569 2.78 -4.88 11.99
CA PHE A 569 1.60 -4.55 11.22
C PHE A 569 0.44 -5.47 11.59
N THR A 570 -0.77 -4.99 11.30
CA THR A 570 -2.00 -5.79 11.30
C THR A 570 -2.68 -5.64 9.95
N LEU A 571 -3.02 -6.76 9.30
CA LEU A 571 -3.92 -6.79 8.15
C LEU A 571 -5.27 -7.35 8.61
N SER A 572 -6.32 -6.55 8.49
CA SER A 572 -7.70 -6.93 8.83
C SER A 572 -8.52 -7.06 7.55
N ALA A 573 -9.16 -8.21 7.35
CA ALA A 573 -10.11 -8.43 6.27
C ALA A 573 -11.53 -8.43 6.82
N LEU A 574 -12.43 -7.61 6.27
CA LEU A 574 -13.82 -7.46 6.69
C LEU A 574 -14.79 -7.73 5.53
N SER A 575 -15.90 -8.41 5.81
CA SER A 575 -16.93 -8.69 4.81
C SER A 575 -18.31 -8.95 5.43
N ASP A 576 -19.33 -8.89 4.58
CA ASP A 576 -20.69 -9.32 4.90
C ASP A 576 -20.86 -10.85 4.90
N ASN A 577 -19.94 -11.55 4.21
CA ASN A 577 -19.92 -13.01 4.09
C ASN A 577 -18.66 -13.61 4.75
N PRO A 578 -18.67 -14.91 5.12
CA PRO A 578 -17.47 -15.58 5.60
C PRO A 578 -16.31 -15.44 4.61
N LEU A 579 -15.13 -15.10 5.12
CA LEU A 579 -13.89 -14.98 4.35
C LEU A 579 -12.77 -15.69 5.11
N LEU A 580 -11.71 -16.08 4.39
CA LEU A 580 -10.50 -16.64 4.99
C LEU A 580 -9.29 -15.78 4.62
N LEU A 581 -8.51 -15.40 5.63
CA LEU A 581 -7.27 -14.67 5.52
C LEU A 581 -6.12 -15.55 6.03
N ALA A 582 -5.13 -15.80 5.17
CA ALA A 582 -3.97 -16.63 5.47
C ALA A 582 -2.69 -16.05 4.86
N PRO A 583 -1.49 -16.46 5.30
CA PRO A 583 -0.26 -16.18 4.55
C PRO A 583 -0.33 -16.75 3.12
N ALA A 584 0.20 -16.03 2.13
CA ALA A 584 0.24 -16.51 0.76
C ALA A 584 1.18 -17.72 0.64
N GLN A 585 0.76 -18.73 -0.11
CA GLN A 585 1.54 -19.95 -0.30
C GLN A 585 2.59 -19.77 -1.39
N ASN A 586 3.73 -20.44 -1.26
CA ASN A 586 4.68 -20.52 -2.37
C ASN A 586 4.01 -21.16 -3.59
N ARG A 587 4.26 -20.60 -4.77
CA ARG A 587 3.75 -21.15 -6.04
C ARG A 587 4.41 -22.49 -6.37
N TYR A 588 5.67 -22.64 -5.98
CA TYR A 588 6.51 -23.80 -6.25
C TYR A 588 7.06 -24.39 -4.95
N ALA A 589 7.36 -25.69 -4.94
CA ALA A 589 7.83 -26.39 -3.75
C ALA A 589 9.34 -26.18 -3.50
N CYS A 590 10.12 -26.02 -4.56
CA CYS A 590 11.57 -25.87 -4.50
C CYS A 590 11.96 -24.41 -4.78
N LEU A 591 12.97 -23.91 -4.04
CA LEU A 591 13.57 -22.60 -4.26
C LEU A 591 15.08 -22.69 -4.05
N THR A 592 15.83 -22.41 -5.11
CA THR A 592 17.29 -22.26 -5.08
C THR A 592 17.64 -20.79 -5.28
N LYS A 593 18.53 -20.26 -4.44
CA LYS A 593 19.05 -18.89 -4.58
C LYS A 593 20.54 -18.93 -4.86
N THR A 594 20.98 -18.16 -5.84
CA THR A 594 22.39 -18.04 -6.21
C THR A 594 22.75 -16.58 -6.34
N GLN A 595 23.86 -16.17 -5.72
CA GLN A 595 24.34 -14.79 -5.84
C GLN A 595 25.24 -14.65 -7.06
N GLY A 596 25.19 -13.48 -7.69
CA GLY A 596 26.05 -13.12 -8.81
C GLY A 596 26.41 -11.63 -8.80
N LEU A 597 27.34 -11.27 -9.67
CA LEU A 597 27.89 -9.92 -9.74
C LEU A 597 28.23 -9.57 -11.19
N TRP A 598 27.76 -8.39 -11.63
CA TRP A 598 28.29 -7.71 -12.81
C TRP A 598 29.50 -6.88 -12.37
N MET A 599 30.69 -7.31 -12.80
CA MET A 599 31.98 -6.67 -12.59
C MET A 599 32.46 -6.05 -13.91
N PRO A 600 33.53 -5.23 -13.92
CA PRO A 600 34.08 -4.72 -15.18
C PRO A 600 34.35 -5.80 -16.22
N SER A 601 34.71 -7.03 -15.80
CA SER A 601 34.92 -8.17 -16.70
C SER A 601 33.64 -8.91 -17.13
N THR A 602 32.53 -8.77 -16.40
CA THR A 602 31.28 -9.53 -16.63
C THR A 602 30.07 -8.67 -16.95
N ALA A 603 30.17 -7.34 -16.92
CA ALA A 603 29.10 -6.42 -17.28
C ALA A 603 28.98 -6.30 -18.82
N GLY A 604 28.46 -7.36 -19.44
CA GLY A 604 28.44 -7.53 -20.89
C GLY A 604 27.38 -6.72 -21.63
N GLY A 605 26.35 -6.23 -20.93
CA GLY A 605 25.22 -5.52 -21.52
C GLY A 605 24.24 -6.46 -22.23
N ASN A 606 23.40 -5.91 -23.12
CA ASN A 606 22.35 -6.66 -23.81
C ASN A 606 22.87 -7.56 -24.95
N ALA A 607 21.97 -8.32 -25.59
CA ALA A 607 22.31 -9.32 -26.61
C ALA A 607 22.92 -8.75 -27.91
N GLU A 608 22.81 -7.44 -28.14
CA GLU A 608 23.42 -6.74 -29.28
C GLU A 608 24.86 -6.31 -28.98
N SER A 609 25.28 -6.38 -27.72
CA SER A 609 26.65 -6.09 -27.30
C SER A 609 27.61 -7.22 -27.67
N ALA A 610 28.77 -6.87 -28.24
CA ALA A 610 29.89 -7.79 -28.44
C ALA A 610 30.34 -8.47 -27.13
N ARG A 611 30.07 -7.82 -25.99
CA ARG A 611 30.45 -8.28 -24.65
C ARG A 611 29.38 -9.15 -23.99
N TYR A 612 28.23 -9.40 -24.64
CA TYR A 612 27.15 -10.23 -24.09
C TYR A 612 27.61 -11.60 -23.55
N PRO A 613 28.53 -12.33 -24.20
CA PRO A 613 29.01 -13.63 -23.70
C PRO A 613 29.72 -13.56 -22.35
N PHE A 614 30.22 -12.39 -21.98
CA PHE A 614 30.90 -12.17 -20.70
C PHE A 614 29.93 -11.99 -19.53
N ASN A 615 28.63 -11.79 -19.80
CA ASN A 615 27.63 -11.76 -18.75
C ASN A 615 27.72 -13.00 -17.85
N PRO A 616 27.36 -12.89 -16.56
CA PRO A 616 27.25 -14.05 -15.68
C PRO A 616 26.29 -15.08 -16.28
N GLN A 617 26.75 -16.32 -16.35
CA GLN A 617 25.98 -17.44 -16.86
C GLN A 617 25.93 -18.57 -15.84
N PHE A 618 24.82 -19.31 -15.83
CA PHE A 618 24.60 -20.40 -14.90
C PHE A 618 24.07 -21.62 -15.65
N ARG A 619 24.65 -22.77 -15.36
CA ARG A 619 24.14 -24.07 -15.79
C ARG A 619 22.95 -24.44 -14.91
N LEU A 620 21.84 -24.81 -15.54
CA LEU A 620 20.62 -25.28 -14.91
C LEU A 620 20.37 -26.73 -15.34
N GLU A 621 20.43 -27.66 -14.41
CA GLU A 621 20.10 -29.08 -14.64
C GLU A 621 18.69 -29.37 -14.13
N VAL A 622 17.87 -29.92 -15.01
CA VAL A 622 16.49 -30.34 -14.77
C VAL A 622 16.42 -31.83 -15.03
N HIS A 623 16.06 -32.61 -14.01
CA HIS A 623 16.04 -34.08 -14.08
C HIS A 623 14.70 -34.65 -14.51
N ASP A 624 13.63 -33.88 -14.37
CA ASP A 624 12.26 -34.28 -14.70
C ASP A 624 11.49 -33.05 -15.21
N ASP A 625 10.51 -33.28 -16.07
CA ASP A 625 9.63 -32.23 -16.59
C ASP A 625 9.01 -31.41 -15.45
N THR A 626 9.33 -30.12 -15.38
CA THR A 626 8.90 -29.23 -14.28
C THR A 626 8.47 -27.86 -14.76
N ASP A 627 7.54 -27.24 -14.04
CA ASP A 627 7.30 -25.80 -14.14
C ASP A 627 8.41 -25.05 -13.38
N ILE A 628 8.88 -23.94 -13.95
CA ILE A 628 9.97 -23.13 -13.40
C ILE A 628 9.68 -21.63 -13.53
N SER A 629 10.17 -20.89 -12.55
CA SER A 629 10.12 -19.43 -12.47
C SER A 629 11.47 -18.91 -12.02
N ILE A 630 12.06 -18.04 -12.84
CA ILE A 630 13.41 -17.52 -12.71
C ILE A 630 13.31 -16.03 -12.47
N LEU A 631 13.60 -15.59 -11.24
CA LEU A 631 13.61 -14.18 -10.86
C LEU A 631 15.06 -13.72 -10.69
N LEU A 632 15.44 -12.69 -11.44
CA LEU A 632 16.70 -11.98 -11.31
C LEU A 632 16.45 -10.69 -10.52
N GLU A 633 16.88 -10.67 -9.26
CA GLU A 633 16.73 -9.52 -8.36
C GLU A 633 18.07 -8.76 -8.26
N PRO A 634 18.23 -7.59 -8.89
CA PRO A 634 19.41 -6.75 -8.67
C PRO A 634 19.44 -6.22 -7.24
N SER A 635 20.59 -5.80 -6.75
CA SER A 635 20.69 -5.04 -5.48
C SER A 635 20.44 -3.55 -5.68
N GLU A 636 20.74 -3.04 -6.89
CA GLU A 636 20.58 -1.63 -7.26
C GLU A 636 19.26 -1.43 -8.03
N PRO A 637 18.40 -0.48 -7.62
CA PRO A 637 17.08 -0.26 -8.24
C PRO A 637 17.15 0.26 -9.68
N GLU A 638 18.21 0.98 -10.03
CA GLU A 638 18.34 1.62 -11.34
C GLU A 638 18.76 0.67 -12.46
N LEU A 639 19.26 -0.52 -12.12
CA LEU A 639 19.69 -1.51 -13.08
C LEU A 639 18.48 -2.09 -13.81
N ALA A 640 18.41 -1.82 -15.12
CA ALA A 640 17.51 -2.51 -16.02
C ALA A 640 18.12 -3.88 -16.34
N THR A 641 17.46 -4.94 -15.88
CA THR A 641 17.98 -6.31 -15.91
C THR A 641 17.12 -7.21 -16.77
N HIS A 642 17.71 -8.31 -17.23
CA HIS A 642 17.07 -9.32 -18.04
C HIS A 642 17.69 -10.70 -17.80
N VAL A 643 16.87 -11.75 -17.90
CA VAL A 643 17.34 -13.15 -17.83
C VAL A 643 16.82 -13.93 -19.03
N LYS A 644 17.72 -14.66 -19.70
CA LYS A 644 17.40 -15.59 -20.80
C LYS A 644 17.78 -17.01 -20.43
N LEU A 645 16.91 -17.97 -20.76
CA LEU A 645 17.18 -19.40 -20.66
C LEU A 645 17.40 -19.98 -22.06
N PHE A 646 18.53 -20.66 -22.25
CA PHE A 646 18.95 -21.25 -23.52
C PHE A 646 19.03 -22.78 -23.44
N TRP A 647 18.73 -23.44 -24.56
CA TRP A 647 19.10 -24.83 -24.81
C TRP A 647 20.53 -24.89 -25.34
N SER A 648 21.48 -25.22 -24.46
CA SER A 648 22.90 -25.28 -24.82
C SER A 648 23.64 -26.41 -24.10
N ASN A 649 22.95 -27.45 -23.63
CA ASN A 649 23.53 -28.57 -22.87
C ASN A 649 24.37 -28.13 -21.65
N GLY A 650 24.07 -26.95 -21.08
CA GLY A 650 24.82 -26.38 -19.97
C GLY A 650 26.17 -25.80 -20.34
N GLU A 651 26.43 -25.58 -21.63
CA GLU A 651 27.61 -24.89 -22.14
C GLU A 651 27.40 -23.38 -22.15
N ARG A 652 28.50 -22.63 -22.12
CA ARG A 652 28.48 -21.16 -22.14
C ARG A 652 27.93 -20.66 -23.48
N VAL A 653 26.93 -19.80 -23.40
CA VAL A 653 26.34 -19.13 -24.56
C VAL A 653 27.28 -18.04 -25.03
N THR A 654 27.88 -18.24 -26.20
CA THR A 654 28.77 -17.29 -26.87
C THR A 654 28.06 -16.51 -27.98
N ARG A 655 26.94 -17.03 -28.49
CA ARG A 655 26.12 -16.43 -29.53
C ARG A 655 24.65 -16.62 -29.21
N VAL A 656 23.86 -15.56 -29.42
CA VAL A 656 22.41 -15.60 -29.22
C VAL A 656 21.74 -15.95 -30.54
N ARG A 657 21.08 -17.10 -30.62
CA ARG A 657 20.23 -17.49 -31.75
C ARG A 657 18.80 -17.70 -31.26
N ASN A 658 17.82 -17.17 -31.97
CA ASN A 658 16.41 -17.22 -31.52
C ASN A 658 15.90 -18.66 -31.30
N ARG A 659 16.37 -19.61 -32.12
CA ARG A 659 16.00 -21.03 -31.99
C ARG A 659 16.49 -21.70 -30.70
N ASP A 660 17.52 -21.16 -30.08
CA ASP A 660 18.14 -21.72 -28.86
C ASP A 660 17.50 -21.14 -27.59
N ILE A 661 16.67 -20.08 -27.71
CA ILE A 661 16.00 -19.43 -26.57
C ILE A 661 14.76 -20.24 -26.18
N ILE A 662 14.72 -20.70 -24.93
CA ILE A 662 13.59 -21.47 -24.38
C ILE A 662 12.52 -20.57 -23.75
N THR A 663 12.98 -19.55 -23.01
CA THR A 663 12.16 -18.50 -22.40
C THR A 663 13.06 -17.34 -21.98
N ASP A 664 12.46 -16.17 -21.76
CA ASP A 664 13.13 -15.02 -21.19
C ASP A 664 12.14 -14.13 -20.42
N SER A 665 12.67 -13.07 -19.81
CA SER A 665 11.90 -12.16 -18.97
C SER A 665 11.20 -11.02 -19.73
N GLY A 666 11.25 -11.00 -21.07
CA GLY A 666 10.68 -9.94 -21.90
C GLY A 666 11.58 -8.71 -22.00
N ASP A 667 11.01 -7.52 -21.81
CA ASP A 667 11.77 -6.27 -21.89
C ASP A 667 12.71 -6.09 -20.69
N TYR A 668 13.81 -5.36 -20.90
CA TYR A 668 14.70 -4.97 -19.81
C TYR A 668 13.95 -4.08 -18.82
N ARG A 669 13.99 -4.45 -17.54
CA ARG A 669 13.21 -3.77 -16.50
C ARG A 669 13.99 -3.51 -15.22
N ARG A 670 13.65 -2.40 -14.57
CA ARG A 670 14.09 -2.05 -13.22
C ARG A 670 13.27 -2.82 -12.19
N GLY A 671 13.81 -3.00 -10.99
CA GLY A 671 13.11 -3.72 -9.92
C GLY A 671 13.11 -5.25 -10.06
N GLY A 672 14.05 -5.79 -10.84
CA GLY A 672 14.22 -7.24 -11.09
C GLY A 672 13.37 -7.77 -12.24
N SER A 673 13.77 -8.89 -12.83
CA SER A 673 13.14 -9.48 -14.03
C SER A 673 12.73 -10.93 -13.82
N LEU A 674 11.62 -11.35 -14.42
CA LEU A 674 11.00 -12.66 -14.18
C LEU A 674 10.76 -13.39 -15.50
N ALA A 675 11.35 -14.58 -15.65
CA ALA A 675 11.07 -15.51 -16.74
C ALA A 675 10.33 -16.74 -16.21
N GLU A 676 9.26 -17.18 -16.88
CA GLU A 676 8.51 -18.38 -16.49
C GLU A 676 8.37 -19.35 -17.66
N LYS A 677 8.55 -20.64 -17.38
CA LYS A 677 8.30 -21.71 -18.36
C LYS A 677 7.49 -22.82 -17.70
N LYS A 678 6.37 -23.17 -18.33
CA LYS A 678 5.60 -24.36 -17.98
C LYS A 678 6.14 -25.57 -18.73
N ARG A 679 6.20 -26.72 -18.05
CA ARG A 679 6.70 -28.00 -18.58
C ARG A 679 8.04 -27.84 -19.28
N LEU A 680 9.02 -27.30 -18.56
CA LEU A 680 10.41 -27.34 -19.01
C LEU A 680 10.85 -28.81 -18.95
N GLY A 681 11.29 -29.34 -20.09
CA GLY A 681 11.67 -30.75 -20.19
C GLY A 681 12.91 -31.10 -19.37
N GLU A 682 13.14 -32.39 -19.18
CA GLU A 682 14.44 -32.90 -18.72
C GLU A 682 15.56 -32.39 -19.65
N GLY A 683 16.64 -31.92 -19.05
CA GLY A 683 17.81 -31.46 -19.81
C GLY A 683 18.72 -30.53 -19.03
N VAL A 684 19.76 -30.09 -19.72
CA VAL A 684 20.73 -29.13 -19.20
C VAL A 684 20.67 -27.86 -20.02
N TYR A 685 20.41 -26.75 -19.32
CA TYR A 685 20.19 -25.44 -19.91
C TYR A 685 21.21 -24.43 -19.40
N THR A 686 21.31 -23.29 -20.08
CA THR A 686 22.15 -22.17 -19.63
C THR A 686 21.32 -20.90 -19.45
N LEU A 687 21.44 -20.29 -18.28
CA LEU A 687 20.88 -19.00 -17.93
C LEU A 687 21.92 -17.91 -18.17
N VAL A 688 21.51 -16.81 -18.81
CA VAL A 688 22.34 -15.61 -18.96
C VAL A 688 21.66 -14.45 -18.26
N CYS A 689 22.35 -13.83 -17.30
CA CYS A 689 21.87 -12.68 -16.54
C CYS A 689 22.55 -11.41 -17.05
N SER A 690 21.81 -10.47 -17.62
CA SER A 690 22.36 -9.27 -18.27
C SER A 690 21.72 -7.98 -17.78
N THR A 691 22.50 -6.89 -17.88
CA THR A 691 22.03 -5.51 -17.79
C THR A 691 21.73 -4.97 -19.18
N PHE A 692 20.98 -3.86 -19.27
CA PHE A 692 20.66 -3.26 -20.56
C PHE A 692 21.89 -2.74 -21.29
N ALA A 693 22.70 -1.91 -20.61
CA ALA A 693 23.94 -1.38 -21.16
C ALA A 693 25.15 -2.16 -20.61
N PRO A 694 26.25 -2.27 -21.38
CA PRO A 694 27.51 -2.79 -20.86
C PRO A 694 28.06 -1.88 -19.75
N ASP A 695 29.00 -2.41 -18.96
CA ASP A 695 29.69 -1.69 -17.88
C ASP A 695 28.81 -1.22 -16.71
N GLN A 696 27.55 -1.66 -16.67
CA GLN A 696 26.67 -1.49 -15.53
C GLN A 696 27.02 -2.53 -14.45
N LEU A 697 27.64 -2.06 -13.37
CA LEU A 697 28.10 -2.90 -12.27
C LEU A 697 27.02 -3.07 -11.22
N GLY A 698 26.99 -4.23 -10.56
CA GLY A 698 26.06 -4.45 -9.47
C GLY A 698 25.92 -5.91 -9.05
N ARG A 699 25.51 -6.12 -7.81
CA ARG A 699 25.17 -7.45 -7.28
C ARG A 699 23.76 -7.82 -7.67
N PHE A 700 23.51 -9.12 -7.79
CA PHE A 700 22.16 -9.66 -7.96
C PHE A 700 22.01 -10.99 -7.25
N THR A 701 20.75 -11.36 -7.01
CA THR A 701 20.37 -12.70 -6.58
C THR A 701 19.50 -13.32 -7.67
N LEU A 702 19.89 -14.49 -8.14
CA LEU A 702 19.12 -15.34 -9.03
C LEU A 702 18.29 -16.31 -8.18
N TRP A 703 16.97 -16.24 -8.32
CA TRP A 703 16.01 -17.09 -7.64
C TRP A 703 15.42 -18.06 -8.65
N ILE A 704 15.60 -19.35 -8.41
CA ILE A 704 15.04 -20.42 -9.24
C ILE A 704 13.99 -21.15 -8.42
N SER A 705 12.74 -20.94 -8.76
CA SER A 705 11.59 -21.61 -8.13
C SER A 705 11.03 -22.66 -9.08
N SER A 706 10.84 -23.89 -8.60
CA SER A 706 10.42 -25.01 -9.45
C SER A 706 9.57 -26.03 -8.70
N ALA A 707 8.72 -26.75 -9.45
CA ALA A 707 7.90 -27.82 -8.86
C ALA A 707 8.76 -28.97 -8.31
N LEU A 708 9.84 -29.31 -9.02
CA LEU A 708 10.83 -30.33 -8.63
C LEU A 708 12.22 -29.70 -8.43
N PRO A 709 13.13 -30.32 -7.65
CA PRO A 709 14.46 -29.77 -7.41
C PRO A 709 15.27 -29.62 -8.71
N CYS A 710 15.89 -28.46 -8.91
CA CYS A 710 16.83 -28.21 -10.00
C CYS A 710 18.22 -27.85 -9.45
N VAL A 711 19.27 -28.24 -10.17
CA VAL A 711 20.65 -27.90 -9.80
C VAL A 711 21.12 -26.69 -10.58
N VAL A 712 21.69 -25.71 -9.88
CA VAL A 712 22.15 -24.44 -10.47
C VAL A 712 23.62 -24.24 -10.12
N LYS A 713 24.47 -24.06 -11.13
CA LYS A 713 25.92 -23.84 -10.95
C LYS A 713 26.40 -22.68 -11.80
N PRO A 714 27.23 -21.76 -11.28
CA PRO A 714 27.83 -20.73 -12.11
C PRO A 714 28.75 -21.36 -13.16
N LEU A 715 28.70 -20.83 -14.39
CA LEU A 715 29.62 -21.20 -15.45
C LEU A 715 30.86 -20.32 -15.39
N ALA A 716 32.03 -20.95 -15.45
CA ALA A 716 33.29 -20.23 -15.49
C ALA A 716 33.37 -19.32 -16.74
N PRO A 717 34.07 -18.16 -16.66
CA PRO A 717 34.38 -17.34 -17.83
C PRO A 717 35.11 -18.14 -18.92
N GLU A 718 34.98 -17.73 -20.17
CA GLU A 718 35.61 -18.40 -21.33
C GLU A 718 37.15 -18.49 -21.20
N ALA A 719 37.78 -17.48 -20.58
CA ALA A 719 39.23 -17.44 -20.34
C ALA A 719 39.67 -18.09 -19.01
N ALA A 720 38.76 -18.72 -18.25
CA ALA A 720 39.09 -19.24 -16.92
C ALA A 720 40.13 -20.37 -17.00
N GLY A 721 41.21 -20.24 -16.23
CA GLY A 721 42.31 -21.22 -16.20
C GLY A 721 43.20 -21.20 -17.45
N ARG A 722 43.04 -20.22 -18.35
CA ARG A 722 43.80 -20.12 -19.60
C ARG A 722 44.63 -18.85 -19.68
N ARG A 723 45.69 -18.90 -20.48
CA ARG A 723 46.49 -17.74 -20.87
C ARG A 723 45.88 -17.12 -22.12
N ALA A 724 45.58 -15.82 -22.03
CA ALA A 724 45.14 -15.03 -23.17
C ALA A 724 46.36 -14.43 -23.87
N VAL A 725 46.44 -14.60 -25.18
CA VAL A 725 47.42 -13.97 -26.07
C VAL A 725 46.64 -13.28 -27.17
N ILE A 726 46.84 -11.97 -27.31
CA ILE A 726 46.13 -11.15 -28.28
C ILE A 726 47.11 -10.84 -29.40
N SER A 727 46.70 -11.08 -30.65
CA SER A 727 47.47 -10.72 -31.83
C SER A 727 47.59 -9.20 -31.98
N ASP A 728 48.52 -8.74 -32.81
CA ASP A 728 48.42 -7.40 -33.38
C ASP A 728 47.14 -7.27 -34.23
N ILE A 729 46.76 -6.04 -34.59
CA ILE A 729 45.59 -5.78 -35.43
C ILE A 729 45.95 -6.11 -36.88
N GLY A 730 45.29 -7.11 -37.45
CA GLY A 730 45.37 -7.44 -38.88
C GLY A 730 44.46 -6.53 -39.69
N ILE A 731 44.95 -6.00 -40.81
CA ILE A 731 44.22 -5.05 -41.65
C ILE A 731 44.00 -5.65 -43.03
N LEU A 732 42.75 -5.91 -43.40
CA LEU A 732 42.35 -6.28 -44.75
C LEU A 732 41.93 -5.02 -45.51
N THR A 733 42.81 -4.56 -46.40
CA THR A 733 42.58 -3.40 -47.26
C THR A 733 41.54 -3.70 -48.36
N PRO A 734 40.93 -2.66 -48.94
CA PRO A 734 40.01 -2.80 -50.07
C PRO A 734 40.54 -3.73 -51.18
N GLY A 735 39.77 -4.75 -51.55
CA GLY A 735 40.12 -5.73 -52.59
C GLY A 735 41.04 -6.89 -52.16
N LYS A 736 41.38 -6.99 -50.87
CA LYS A 736 42.05 -8.15 -50.27
C LYS A 736 41.08 -8.90 -49.37
N ASP A 737 41.00 -10.22 -49.52
CA ASP A 737 39.98 -11.01 -48.82
C ASP A 737 40.58 -12.08 -47.89
N ARG A 738 41.91 -12.19 -47.84
CA ARG A 738 42.62 -13.21 -47.07
C ARG A 738 43.87 -12.65 -46.40
N MET A 739 44.05 -12.99 -45.13
CA MET A 739 45.30 -12.73 -44.39
C MET A 739 45.59 -13.87 -43.42
N LEU A 740 46.85 -13.99 -43.02
CA LEU A 740 47.30 -15.03 -42.11
C LEU A 740 48.38 -14.55 -41.14
N ALA A 741 48.45 -15.18 -39.98
CA ALA A 741 49.49 -14.99 -38.98
C ALA A 741 50.01 -16.34 -38.49
N SER A 742 51.31 -16.46 -38.23
CA SER A 742 51.88 -17.72 -37.72
C SER A 742 51.38 -18.01 -36.30
N LEU A 743 51.18 -19.28 -35.98
CA LEU A 743 50.75 -19.74 -34.66
C LEU A 743 51.73 -20.79 -34.14
N GLU A 744 52.43 -20.46 -33.06
CA GLU A 744 53.49 -21.31 -32.52
C GLU A 744 53.22 -21.69 -31.05
N THR A 745 53.65 -22.90 -30.69
CA THR A 745 53.69 -23.35 -29.30
C THR A 745 54.90 -24.22 -29.01
N LYS A 746 55.39 -24.16 -27.77
CA LYS A 746 56.53 -24.95 -27.29
C LYS A 746 56.14 -26.30 -26.70
N ARG A 747 54.86 -26.50 -26.39
CA ARG A 747 54.32 -27.71 -25.77
C ARG A 747 52.96 -28.02 -26.38
N LEU A 748 52.53 -29.27 -26.27
CA LEU A 748 51.16 -29.62 -26.60
C LEU A 748 50.22 -28.78 -25.73
N THR A 749 49.31 -28.05 -26.35
CA THR A 749 48.35 -27.21 -25.66
C THR A 749 46.98 -27.32 -26.29
N ARG A 750 45.96 -27.38 -25.46
CA ARG A 750 44.59 -27.13 -25.90
C ARG A 750 44.39 -25.63 -26.06
N ILE A 751 43.84 -25.21 -27.20
CA ILE A 751 43.69 -23.80 -27.56
C ILE A 751 42.30 -23.55 -28.16
N LYS A 752 41.74 -22.40 -27.82
CA LYS A 752 40.58 -21.79 -28.48
C LYS A 752 40.99 -20.44 -29.06
N LEU A 753 40.50 -20.11 -30.25
CA LEU A 753 40.78 -18.83 -30.90
C LEU A 753 39.48 -18.03 -31.06
N ILE A 754 39.56 -16.72 -30.82
CA ILE A 754 38.43 -15.80 -30.95
C ILE A 754 38.83 -14.65 -31.87
N GLY A 755 38.27 -14.60 -33.07
CA GLY A 755 38.47 -13.53 -34.03
C GLY A 755 37.40 -12.45 -33.88
N ARG A 756 37.81 -11.19 -33.71
CA ARG A 756 36.90 -10.04 -33.54
C ARG A 756 37.22 -8.95 -34.55
N SER A 757 36.18 -8.35 -35.13
CA SER A 757 36.33 -7.08 -35.83
C SER A 757 36.45 -5.95 -34.81
N ARG A 758 37.46 -5.10 -35.00
CA ARG A 758 37.72 -3.91 -34.19
C ARG A 758 37.19 -2.65 -34.86
N LEU A 759 37.31 -2.58 -36.17
CA LEU A 759 36.91 -1.43 -36.97
C LEU A 759 36.69 -1.85 -38.42
N SER A 760 35.62 -1.34 -39.02
CA SER A 760 35.35 -1.53 -40.44
C SER A 760 34.98 -0.18 -41.04
N THR A 761 35.67 0.25 -42.10
CA THR A 761 35.49 1.59 -42.69
C THR A 761 35.39 1.58 -44.21
N ILE A 762 34.66 2.55 -44.76
CA ILE A 762 34.71 2.94 -46.17
C ILE A 762 35.19 4.39 -46.21
N GLY A 763 36.45 4.59 -46.59
CA GLY A 763 37.13 5.88 -46.40
C GLY A 763 37.12 6.28 -44.92
N ASN A 764 36.51 7.42 -44.60
CA ASN A 764 36.40 7.92 -43.22
C ASN A 764 35.09 7.53 -42.51
N ARG A 765 34.23 6.70 -43.11
CA ARG A 765 32.93 6.32 -42.54
C ARG A 765 33.00 4.91 -41.95
N ALA A 766 32.62 4.76 -40.68
CA ALA A 766 32.44 3.45 -40.07
C ALA A 766 31.25 2.70 -40.69
N VAL A 767 31.42 1.41 -40.95
CA VAL A 767 30.40 0.50 -41.50
C VAL A 767 30.34 -0.78 -40.66
N GLY A 768 29.33 -1.63 -40.91
CA GLY A 768 29.27 -2.96 -40.29
C GLY A 768 30.43 -3.86 -40.75
N PRO A 769 30.86 -4.81 -39.91
CA PRO A 769 31.96 -5.71 -40.24
C PRO A 769 31.62 -6.66 -41.38
N SER A 770 32.59 -6.93 -42.24
CA SER A 770 32.46 -7.99 -43.26
C SER A 770 32.31 -9.36 -42.58
N PRO A 771 31.42 -10.26 -43.08
CA PRO A 771 31.38 -11.64 -42.61
C PRO A 771 32.75 -12.30 -42.77
N MET A 772 33.26 -12.91 -41.70
CA MET A 772 34.58 -13.54 -41.67
C MET A 772 34.50 -15.04 -41.39
N LEU A 773 35.45 -15.79 -41.92
CA LEU A 773 35.75 -17.18 -41.60
C LEU A 773 37.17 -17.24 -41.06
N MET A 774 37.35 -17.87 -39.91
CA MET A 774 38.66 -18.11 -39.32
C MET A 774 38.99 -19.60 -39.41
N THR A 775 40.16 -19.93 -39.94
CA THR A 775 40.69 -21.30 -39.97
C THR A 775 42.09 -21.35 -39.35
N VAL A 776 42.48 -22.53 -38.87
CA VAL A 776 43.87 -22.85 -38.57
C VAL A 776 44.35 -23.85 -39.61
N GLU A 777 45.39 -23.49 -40.35
CA GLU A 777 45.89 -24.24 -41.48
C GLU A 777 47.33 -24.69 -41.23
N LEU A 778 47.64 -25.94 -41.55
CA LEU A 778 48.99 -26.50 -41.53
C LEU A 778 49.58 -26.43 -42.94
N GLY A 779 50.72 -25.75 -43.08
CA GLY A 779 51.32 -25.46 -44.38
C GLY A 779 50.59 -24.35 -45.15
N GLN A 780 50.99 -24.13 -46.41
CA GLN A 780 50.42 -23.12 -47.29
C GLN A 780 50.15 -23.69 -48.70
N GLY A 781 49.30 -23.02 -49.47
CA GLY A 781 48.98 -23.40 -50.85
C GLY A 781 47.98 -24.57 -50.97
N PRO A 782 47.90 -25.24 -52.13
CA PRO A 782 46.83 -26.20 -52.44
C PRO A 782 46.88 -27.51 -51.65
N TYR A 783 47.98 -27.78 -50.94
CA TYR A 783 48.18 -29.00 -50.15
C TYR A 783 48.07 -28.75 -48.64
N LYS A 784 47.56 -27.58 -48.24
CA LYS A 784 47.34 -27.22 -46.84
C LYS A 784 46.30 -28.12 -46.19
N GLU A 785 46.49 -28.43 -44.91
CA GLU A 785 45.52 -29.16 -44.09
C GLU A 785 44.81 -28.19 -43.14
N ILE A 786 43.47 -28.20 -43.11
CA ILE A 786 42.70 -27.37 -42.16
C ILE A 786 42.60 -28.13 -40.85
N LEU A 787 43.30 -27.65 -39.83
CA LEU A 787 43.29 -28.24 -38.48
C LEU A 787 42.01 -27.89 -37.71
N ALA A 788 41.51 -26.67 -37.90
CA ALA A 788 40.30 -26.21 -37.23
C ALA A 788 39.63 -25.07 -38.01
N THR A 789 38.31 -24.91 -37.83
CA THR A 789 37.51 -23.88 -38.53
C THR A 789 36.47 -23.27 -37.60
N SER A 790 36.14 -22.00 -37.81
CA SER A 790 35.07 -21.33 -37.09
C SER A 790 33.70 -21.60 -37.72
N GLU A 791 32.65 -21.60 -36.90
CA GLU A 791 31.23 -21.60 -37.35
C GLU A 791 30.91 -22.70 -38.39
N ASP A 792 31.44 -23.91 -38.18
CA ASP A 792 31.27 -25.07 -39.07
C ASP A 792 31.68 -24.81 -40.53
N GLY A 793 32.69 -23.94 -40.73
CA GLY A 793 33.21 -23.58 -42.05
C GLY A 793 32.43 -22.48 -42.77
N ASN A 794 31.48 -21.82 -42.10
CA ASN A 794 30.69 -20.74 -42.69
C ASN A 794 31.22 -19.37 -42.26
N HIS A 795 31.09 -18.39 -43.15
CA HIS A 795 31.37 -17.00 -42.82
C HIS A 795 30.32 -16.45 -41.85
N SER A 796 30.74 -15.67 -40.88
CA SER A 796 29.85 -15.05 -39.91
C SER A 796 30.26 -13.62 -39.58
N ASP A 797 29.26 -12.77 -39.40
CA ASP A 797 29.36 -11.36 -38.98
C ASP A 797 29.00 -11.19 -37.50
N ALA A 798 29.27 -12.22 -36.68
CA ALA A 798 28.85 -12.22 -35.28
C ALA A 798 29.55 -11.09 -34.51
N ILE A 799 28.76 -10.19 -33.92
CA ILE A 799 29.23 -9.00 -33.19
C ILE A 799 30.20 -9.39 -32.04
N SER A 800 29.97 -10.53 -31.40
CA SER A 800 30.82 -11.10 -30.34
C SER A 800 32.09 -11.80 -30.83
N GLY A 801 32.36 -11.74 -32.13
CA GLY A 801 33.46 -12.45 -32.80
C GLY A 801 33.13 -13.89 -33.17
N VAL A 802 33.90 -14.43 -34.12
CA VAL A 802 33.89 -15.84 -34.53
C VAL A 802 34.84 -16.65 -33.66
N ARG A 803 34.51 -17.92 -33.44
CA ARG A 803 35.28 -18.80 -32.56
C ARG A 803 35.69 -20.06 -33.28
N ILE A 804 36.94 -20.45 -33.09
CA ILE A 804 37.37 -21.83 -33.28
C ILE A 804 37.28 -22.51 -31.92
N GLU A 805 36.49 -23.58 -31.86
CA GLU A 805 36.34 -24.38 -30.65
C GLU A 805 37.64 -25.08 -30.26
N ASP A 806 37.69 -25.62 -29.04
CA ASP A 806 38.91 -26.20 -28.50
C ASP A 806 39.51 -27.31 -29.37
N PHE A 807 40.75 -27.13 -29.80
CA PHE A 807 41.55 -28.13 -30.50
C PHE A 807 42.96 -28.24 -29.91
N ASP A 808 43.66 -29.33 -30.22
CA ASP A 808 45.01 -29.59 -29.75
C ASP A 808 46.04 -29.04 -30.73
N LEU A 809 46.92 -28.14 -30.25
CA LEU A 809 48.03 -27.61 -31.02
C LEU A 809 49.34 -28.27 -30.57
N HIS A 810 49.97 -28.99 -31.50
CA HIS A 810 51.24 -29.68 -31.25
C HIS A 810 52.45 -28.75 -31.41
N PRO A 811 53.55 -28.97 -30.65
CA PRO A 811 54.81 -28.27 -30.87
C PRO A 811 55.54 -28.82 -32.10
N GLY A 812 56.47 -28.04 -32.66
CA GLY A 812 57.34 -28.51 -33.76
C GLY A 812 56.69 -28.54 -35.14
N LEU A 813 55.53 -27.89 -35.32
CA LEU A 813 54.83 -27.83 -36.62
C LEU A 813 55.58 -27.02 -37.69
N ALA A 814 56.65 -26.31 -37.33
CA ALA A 814 57.52 -25.61 -38.28
C ALA A 814 58.10 -26.56 -39.35
N ASP A 815 58.45 -27.79 -38.97
CA ASP A 815 59.01 -28.81 -39.88
C ASP A 815 57.96 -29.33 -40.88
N GLN A 816 56.67 -29.04 -40.66
CA GLN A 816 55.53 -29.44 -41.48
C GLN A 816 54.91 -28.25 -42.24
N GLY A 817 55.64 -27.14 -42.38
CA GLY A 817 55.16 -25.93 -43.07
C GLY A 817 54.50 -24.88 -42.16
N GLY A 818 54.52 -25.10 -40.85
CA GLY A 818 53.99 -24.17 -39.84
C GLY A 818 52.47 -24.21 -39.71
N ALA A 819 51.97 -23.83 -38.53
CA ALA A 819 50.54 -23.60 -38.32
C ALA A 819 50.23 -22.10 -38.49
N TRP A 820 49.13 -21.80 -39.17
CA TRP A 820 48.75 -20.44 -39.55
C TRP A 820 47.30 -20.19 -39.16
N ILE A 821 47.05 -19.09 -38.44
CA ILE A 821 45.70 -18.54 -38.29
C ILE A 821 45.39 -17.80 -39.58
N VAL A 822 44.29 -18.15 -40.22
CA VAL A 822 43.86 -17.56 -41.48
C VAL A 822 42.49 -16.92 -41.27
N ILE A 823 42.35 -15.68 -41.72
CA ILE A 823 41.09 -14.96 -41.76
C ILE A 823 40.73 -14.71 -43.22
N GLU A 824 39.58 -15.21 -43.61
CA GLU A 824 38.94 -14.97 -44.90
C GLU A 824 37.68 -14.12 -44.69
N ARG A 825 37.39 -13.18 -45.59
CA ARG A 825 36.17 -12.38 -45.55
C ARG A 825 35.38 -12.45 -46.86
N ILE A 826 34.07 -12.24 -46.78
CA ILE A 826 33.24 -11.99 -47.97
C ILE A 826 33.11 -10.48 -48.16
N GLY A 827 33.81 -9.94 -49.16
CA GLY A 827 33.68 -8.55 -49.57
C GLY A 827 32.32 -8.25 -50.21
N GLY A 828 31.65 -7.17 -49.78
CA GLY A 828 30.48 -6.64 -50.50
C GLY A 828 30.82 -6.21 -51.94
N PRO A 829 29.84 -6.08 -52.85
CA PRO A 829 30.10 -5.81 -54.26
C PRO A 829 30.88 -4.50 -54.44
N GLY A 830 32.16 -4.61 -54.81
CA GLY A 830 33.09 -3.49 -55.03
C GLY A 830 34.26 -3.38 -54.06
N GLY A 831 34.36 -4.22 -53.02
CA GLY A 831 35.56 -4.37 -52.19
C GLY A 831 36.04 -3.10 -51.48
N GLN A 832 35.16 -2.14 -51.18
CA GLN A 832 35.55 -0.80 -50.67
C GLN A 832 35.79 -0.73 -49.16
N VAL A 833 35.62 -1.84 -48.44
CA VAL A 833 35.71 -1.88 -46.97
C VAL A 833 37.14 -2.22 -46.54
N GLU A 834 37.69 -1.42 -45.63
CA GLU A 834 38.87 -1.78 -44.86
C GLU A 834 38.42 -2.38 -43.53
N ASP A 835 38.81 -3.62 -43.24
CA ASP A 835 38.44 -4.32 -42.00
C ASP A 835 39.67 -4.56 -41.12
N HIS A 836 39.52 -4.30 -39.83
CA HIS A 836 40.55 -4.46 -38.81
C HIS A 836 40.13 -5.60 -37.89
N PHE A 837 40.90 -6.69 -37.86
CA PHE A 837 40.62 -7.86 -37.04
C PHE A 837 41.69 -8.07 -35.98
N GLU A 838 41.27 -8.65 -34.87
CA GLU A 838 42.13 -9.08 -33.78
C GLU A 838 41.77 -10.52 -33.43
N VAL A 839 42.78 -11.36 -33.19
CA VAL A 839 42.59 -12.72 -32.72
C VAL A 839 43.11 -12.86 -31.29
N GLU A 840 42.25 -13.33 -30.41
CA GLU A 840 42.60 -13.73 -29.06
C GLU A 840 42.72 -15.26 -28.99
N ALA A 841 43.90 -15.74 -28.61
CA ALA A 841 44.16 -17.12 -28.29
C ALA A 841 44.02 -17.37 -26.79
N LEU A 842 43.17 -18.33 -26.43
CA LEU A 842 42.97 -18.83 -25.07
C LEU A 842 43.52 -20.25 -24.96
N ALA A 843 44.75 -20.37 -24.43
CA ALA A 843 45.49 -21.63 -24.37
C ALA A 843 45.85 -22.04 -22.93
N GLU A 844 46.02 -23.33 -22.68
CA GLU A 844 46.51 -23.85 -21.38
C GLU A 844 47.98 -23.51 -21.14
N GLU A 845 48.79 -23.54 -22.20
CA GLU A 845 50.20 -23.16 -22.19
C GLU A 845 50.44 -21.88 -23.00
N ARG A 846 51.69 -21.38 -22.97
CA ARG A 846 52.06 -20.22 -23.78
C ARG A 846 52.00 -20.56 -25.28
N VAL A 847 51.33 -19.69 -26.03
CA VAL A 847 51.31 -19.66 -27.49
C VAL A 847 51.80 -18.30 -27.95
N ASP A 848 52.40 -18.23 -29.13
CA ASP A 848 52.86 -16.97 -29.73
C ASP A 848 52.15 -16.82 -31.10
N ILE A 849 51.56 -15.65 -31.34
CA ILE A 849 50.92 -15.28 -32.63
C ILE A 849 51.86 -14.30 -33.34
N GLY A 850 52.22 -14.61 -34.59
CA GLY A 850 53.09 -13.77 -35.40
C GLY A 850 52.39 -12.55 -36.01
N GLU A 851 53.13 -11.78 -36.80
CA GLU A 851 52.59 -10.63 -37.54
C GLU A 851 51.62 -11.08 -38.64
N TRP A 852 50.64 -10.23 -38.94
CA TRP A 852 49.66 -10.47 -40.00
C TRP A 852 50.25 -10.21 -41.39
N ILE A 853 50.10 -11.17 -42.28
CA ILE A 853 50.52 -11.12 -43.68
C ILE A 853 49.25 -11.19 -44.55
N VAL A 854 49.04 -10.18 -45.38
CA VAL A 854 47.94 -10.16 -46.35
C VAL A 854 48.37 -10.93 -47.59
N GLU A 855 47.58 -11.92 -47.99
CA GLU A 855 47.84 -12.66 -49.22
C GLU A 855 47.12 -12.01 -50.41
N ASP A 856 47.81 -11.99 -51.55
CA ASP A 856 47.19 -11.70 -52.82
C ASP A 856 46.37 -12.92 -53.24
N ALA A 857 45.05 -12.73 -53.40
CA ALA A 857 44.10 -13.78 -53.80
C ALA A 857 44.51 -14.49 -55.10
#